data_AF-A0A9D1A8N2-F1
#
_entry.id   AF-A0A9D1A8N2-F1
#
_cell.length_a   1.000
_cell.length_b   1.000
_cell.length_c   1.000
_cell.angle_alpha   90.00
_cell.angle_beta   90.00
_cell.angle_gamma   90.00
#
_symmetry.space_group_name_H-M   'P 1'
#
loop_
_entity.id
_entity.type
_entity.pdbx_description
1 polymer ?
#
loop_
_entity_poly.entity_id
_entity_poly.type
_entity_poly.pdbx_seq_one_letter_code
_entity_poly.pdbx_strand_id
1 'polypeptide(L)'
;DFLRLQKKLLCLLTEKRRDLLTRFNSAAMLNHLYRFLVECEVELGAFPDPPQPPVAFFPGTFDPFSAGHKRIVEEIRARGFEVYLAVDEFSWSKHTLAKLRRRKIVSMSVAGMWHVYLFPDEIPINIASPEDLKSLSDLFPGRELYLVAGSDVIRHASAYQSERPGSAAFYHHVIFRREEPEDGEPLSSILHGKLLELSLPAYYETVSSSRIREYVDKDMDISMLVDPVAQSYIYEYGLYLRSPQFKEVLKPQGRYYRRYSAATMPSELRYHAVGREPKAVGLYSRQDDRLLGWSCGHIAGSSELYEVVGDIEAASFVRRHTSGRILVLDAVQCEGEDSAETCREVVNELLARSLTDECTYALCRLQKPRPALTEALSQLGFTGIRGREGLYYVDMRDPMVLIQDIFLSIKPPHRDDPAVRQAVAESRPRLRSALTSLFPGSLVLTFDAETLNQALLHKVQKHNKVLDVPVGVRRLGSLMCVPYGKILSDAIVPNTVTKTLHVEKVYDRDIANFTVAEYPGYSTLKNQIRTIQSFRRPVLLVDDLLHKGYRIDNLDPLFKEAGMDIQCILVGIMSGRGHDLMALQGRQVDCEYFIPNLHYWFTESGLTPFLGGDSVTGSGKIEKLLPSINMILPYYYPKYIYDAPPAGIRALSRTCLENARSILLTLEREHQRITGASLTLRHLGEAVYSPRLPDKGAWMQYDLSIPPSSYVESDLAQLLRTET
;
A
#
# COMPACT_ATOMS: atom_id res chain seq x y z
N ASP A 1 -3.83 5.83 -48.33
CA ASP A 1 -4.27 5.46 -46.96
C ASP A 1 -3.21 4.80 -46.09
N PHE A 2 -2.39 3.88 -46.60
CA PHE A 2 -1.36 3.21 -45.78
C PHE A 2 -0.44 4.17 -44.99
N LEU A 3 0.04 5.25 -45.60
CA LEU A 3 0.88 6.27 -44.95
C LEU A 3 0.23 6.93 -43.72
N ARG A 4 -1.12 6.97 -43.66
CA ARG A 4 -1.87 7.47 -42.49
C ARG A 4 -1.96 6.43 -41.38
N LEU A 5 -1.89 5.14 -41.74
CA LEU A 5 -2.01 4.00 -40.83
C LEU A 5 -0.66 3.54 -40.26
N GLN A 6 0.44 3.68 -41.02
CA GLN A 6 1.75 3.08 -40.69
C GLN A 6 2.21 3.35 -39.26
N LYS A 7 2.08 4.60 -38.80
CA LYS A 7 2.52 5.01 -37.46
C LYS A 7 1.60 4.46 -36.38
N LYS A 8 0.29 4.40 -36.62
CA LYS A 8 -0.68 3.76 -35.72
C LYS A 8 -0.40 2.27 -35.59
N LEU A 9 -0.12 1.60 -36.71
CA LEU A 9 0.23 0.19 -36.74
C LEU A 9 1.53 -0.07 -35.95
N LEU A 10 2.56 0.75 -36.16
CA LEU A 10 3.82 0.67 -35.41
C LEU A 10 3.59 0.84 -33.91
N CYS A 11 2.82 1.84 -33.48
CA CYS A 11 2.49 2.05 -32.07
C CYS A 11 1.78 0.83 -31.47
N LEU A 12 0.79 0.27 -32.17
CA LEU A 12 0.04 -0.91 -31.72
C LEU A 12 0.92 -2.18 -31.63
N LEU A 13 1.95 -2.30 -32.47
CA LEU A 13 2.92 -3.39 -32.44
C LEU A 13 3.92 -3.27 -31.29
N THR A 14 4.31 -2.04 -30.96
CA THR A 14 5.25 -1.77 -29.86
C THR A 14 4.61 -1.89 -28.47
N GLU A 15 3.29 -1.81 -28.36
CA GLU A 15 2.60 -2.10 -27.09
C GLU A 15 2.79 -3.57 -26.68
N LYS A 16 3.44 -3.80 -25.54
CA LYS A 16 3.71 -5.15 -25.02
C LYS A 16 2.41 -5.93 -24.81
N ARG A 17 2.19 -6.98 -25.62
CA ARG A 17 1.14 -7.99 -25.41
C ARG A 17 1.78 -9.29 -24.94
N ARG A 18 1.32 -9.81 -23.80
CA ARG A 18 1.95 -10.94 -23.08
C ARG A 18 1.58 -12.33 -23.63
N ASP A 19 0.60 -12.41 -24.53
CA ASP A 19 0.02 -13.67 -25.00
C ASP A 19 0.76 -14.26 -26.22
N LEU A 20 0.92 -15.60 -26.23
CA LEU A 20 1.66 -16.35 -27.25
C LEU A 20 0.95 -16.35 -28.61
N LEU A 21 -0.38 -16.48 -28.61
CA LEU A 21 -1.20 -16.42 -29.83
C LEU A 21 -1.09 -15.04 -30.48
N THR A 22 -1.13 -14.00 -29.66
CA THR A 22 -0.93 -12.62 -30.13
C THR A 22 0.44 -12.45 -30.81
N ARG A 23 1.52 -13.05 -30.29
CA ARG A 23 2.83 -13.01 -30.93
C ARG A 23 2.84 -13.67 -32.31
N PHE A 24 2.22 -14.85 -32.45
CA PHE A 24 2.11 -15.52 -33.75
C PHE A 24 1.27 -14.70 -34.75
N ASN A 25 0.15 -14.14 -34.29
CA ASN A 25 -0.67 -13.26 -35.13
C ASN A 25 0.09 -12.01 -35.57
N SER A 26 0.87 -11.39 -34.67
CA SER A 26 1.73 -10.25 -35.01
C SER A 26 2.81 -10.64 -36.03
N ALA A 27 3.47 -11.79 -35.87
CA ALA A 27 4.47 -12.27 -36.81
C ALA A 27 3.87 -12.53 -38.21
N ALA A 28 2.71 -13.17 -38.28
CA ALA A 28 2.00 -13.41 -39.54
C ALA A 28 1.59 -12.08 -40.20
N MET A 29 1.03 -11.15 -39.43
CA MET A 29 0.66 -9.82 -39.93
C MET A 29 1.88 -9.06 -40.46
N LEU A 30 3.02 -9.09 -39.74
CA LEU A 30 4.26 -8.44 -40.18
C LEU A 30 4.77 -9.01 -41.51
N ASN A 31 4.65 -10.32 -41.73
CA ASN A 31 4.99 -10.94 -43.01
C ASN A 31 4.10 -10.43 -44.16
N HIS A 32 2.78 -10.36 -43.94
CA HIS A 32 1.86 -9.79 -44.94
C HIS A 32 2.13 -8.31 -45.20
N LEU A 33 2.40 -7.54 -44.16
CA LEU A 33 2.76 -6.13 -44.26
C LEU A 33 4.04 -5.94 -45.06
N TYR A 34 5.08 -6.74 -44.79
CA TYR A 34 6.33 -6.70 -45.53
C TYR A 34 6.11 -6.95 -47.03
N ARG A 35 5.34 -7.99 -47.38
CA ARG A 35 5.03 -8.30 -48.78
C ARG A 35 4.28 -7.16 -49.46
N PHE A 36 3.29 -6.58 -48.79
CA PHE A 36 2.55 -5.42 -49.29
C PHE A 36 3.45 -4.20 -49.49
N LEU A 37 4.34 -3.90 -48.55
CA LEU A 37 5.28 -2.79 -48.64
C LEU A 37 6.22 -2.95 -49.83
N VAL A 38 6.78 -4.16 -50.03
CA VAL A 38 7.65 -4.47 -51.16
C VAL A 38 6.92 -4.36 -52.49
N GLU A 39 5.69 -4.90 -52.58
CA GLU A 39 4.87 -4.80 -53.79
C GLU A 39 4.56 -3.33 -54.14
N CYS A 40 4.17 -2.52 -53.14
CA CYS A 40 3.96 -1.09 -53.33
C CYS A 40 5.23 -0.36 -53.78
N GLU A 41 6.39 -0.67 -53.19
CA GLU A 41 7.65 -0.02 -53.54
C GLU A 41 8.10 -0.40 -54.96
N VAL A 42 7.86 -1.63 -55.39
CA VAL A 42 8.14 -2.11 -56.75
C VAL A 42 7.20 -1.46 -57.78
N GLU A 43 5.92 -1.35 -57.48
CA GLU A 43 4.91 -0.84 -58.44
C GLU A 43 4.82 0.69 -58.48
N LEU A 44 4.94 1.35 -57.33
CA LEU A 44 4.68 2.79 -57.17
C LEU A 44 5.95 3.60 -56.86
N GLY A 45 7.07 2.93 -56.59
CA GLY A 45 8.32 3.56 -56.16
C GLY A 45 8.35 3.89 -54.67
N ALA A 46 9.35 4.68 -54.27
CA ALA A 46 9.59 5.01 -52.86
C ALA A 46 8.40 5.75 -52.22
N PHE A 47 8.12 5.43 -50.96
CA PHE A 47 7.09 6.12 -50.19
C PHE A 47 7.44 7.62 -50.02
N PRO A 48 6.48 8.54 -50.23
CA PRO A 48 6.72 9.96 -50.04
C PRO A 48 6.98 10.27 -48.57
N ASP A 49 7.83 11.27 -48.31
CA ASP A 49 8.06 11.82 -46.96
C ASP A 49 7.13 13.03 -46.74
N PRO A 50 5.97 12.85 -46.08
CA PRO A 50 5.03 13.95 -45.88
C PRO A 50 5.56 14.93 -44.83
N PRO A 51 5.28 16.24 -44.97
CA PRO A 51 5.62 17.23 -43.95
C PRO A 51 4.99 16.83 -42.61
N GLN A 52 5.82 16.82 -41.57
CA GLN A 52 5.40 16.41 -40.23
C GLN A 52 4.58 17.53 -39.58
N PRO A 53 3.36 17.24 -39.08
CA PRO A 53 2.54 18.25 -38.41
C PRO A 53 3.17 18.73 -37.10
N PRO A 54 2.75 19.89 -36.56
CA PRO A 54 3.11 20.28 -35.20
C PRO A 54 2.60 19.27 -34.17
N VAL A 55 3.26 19.21 -33.02
CA VAL A 55 3.01 18.23 -31.96
C VAL A 55 2.19 18.87 -30.84
N ALA A 56 1.13 18.20 -30.43
CA ALA A 56 0.39 18.53 -29.21
C ALA A 56 0.63 17.43 -28.16
N PHE A 57 1.42 17.74 -27.14
CA PHE A 57 1.63 16.87 -25.98
C PHE A 57 0.55 17.15 -24.94
N PHE A 58 -0.30 16.17 -24.70
CA PHE A 58 -1.45 16.29 -23.81
C PHE A 58 -1.27 15.40 -22.57
N PRO A 59 -0.64 15.92 -21.51
CA PRO A 59 -0.54 15.23 -20.24
C PRO A 59 -1.86 15.28 -19.49
N GLY A 60 -2.17 14.21 -18.79
CA GLY A 60 -3.35 14.17 -17.94
C GLY A 60 -3.46 12.91 -17.10
N THR A 61 -4.11 13.05 -15.95
CA THR A 61 -4.40 11.92 -15.08
C THR A 61 -5.38 10.94 -15.73
N PHE A 62 -6.35 11.43 -16.52
CA PHE A 62 -7.34 10.63 -17.25
C PHE A 62 -7.94 9.47 -16.43
N ASP A 63 -8.65 9.82 -15.35
CA ASP A 63 -9.12 8.84 -14.35
C ASP A 63 -10.66 8.86 -14.16
N PRO A 64 -11.45 8.46 -15.17
CA PRO A 64 -11.04 7.95 -16.49
C PRO A 64 -10.94 9.03 -17.58
N PHE A 65 -10.44 8.64 -18.76
CA PHE A 65 -10.53 9.45 -20.00
C PHE A 65 -12.01 9.62 -20.37
N SER A 66 -12.41 10.86 -20.66
CA SER A 66 -13.82 11.23 -20.83
C SER A 66 -14.16 11.65 -22.26
N ALA A 67 -15.45 11.74 -22.57
CA ALA A 67 -15.95 12.33 -23.81
C ALA A 67 -15.46 13.78 -23.99
N GLY A 68 -15.33 14.55 -22.90
CA GLY A 68 -14.72 15.89 -22.93
C GLY A 68 -13.25 15.87 -23.36
N HIS A 69 -12.44 14.97 -22.80
CA HIS A 69 -11.05 14.78 -23.24
C HIS A 69 -10.97 14.34 -24.71
N LYS A 70 -11.84 13.42 -25.12
CA LYS A 70 -11.96 12.96 -26.51
C LYS A 70 -12.26 14.13 -27.44
N ARG A 71 -13.17 15.03 -27.06
CA ARG A 71 -13.50 16.22 -27.85
C ARG A 71 -12.33 17.20 -27.98
N ILE A 72 -11.57 17.42 -26.92
CA ILE A 72 -10.35 18.25 -26.98
C ILE A 72 -9.37 17.68 -28.02
N VAL A 73 -9.16 16.36 -28.00
CA VAL A 73 -8.27 15.69 -28.97
C VAL A 73 -8.78 15.87 -30.41
N GLU A 74 -10.09 15.77 -30.64
CA GLU A 74 -10.69 15.98 -31.96
C GLU A 74 -10.47 17.40 -32.49
N GLU A 75 -10.64 18.41 -31.65
CA GLU A 75 -10.43 19.82 -32.02
C GLU A 75 -8.96 20.11 -32.33
N ILE A 76 -8.03 19.59 -31.52
CA ILE A 76 -6.60 19.72 -31.75
C ILE A 76 -6.20 19.07 -33.07
N ARG A 77 -6.69 17.85 -33.32
CA ARG A 77 -6.44 17.12 -34.57
C ARG A 77 -7.03 17.87 -35.77
N ALA A 78 -8.22 18.45 -35.65
CA ALA A 78 -8.86 19.22 -36.71
C ALA A 78 -8.04 20.45 -37.12
N ARG A 79 -7.22 20.99 -36.21
CA ARG A 79 -6.25 22.07 -36.49
C ARG A 79 -4.92 21.60 -37.08
N GLY A 80 -4.82 20.32 -37.46
CA GLY A 80 -3.66 19.77 -38.17
C GLY A 80 -2.52 19.31 -37.26
N PHE A 81 -2.76 19.14 -35.96
CA PHE A 81 -1.76 18.63 -35.02
C PHE A 81 -1.71 17.11 -34.99
N GLU A 82 -0.54 16.59 -34.63
CA GLU A 82 -0.39 15.23 -34.12
C GLU A 82 -0.39 15.23 -32.60
N VAL A 83 -1.28 14.43 -32.00
CA VAL A 83 -1.55 14.44 -30.55
C VAL A 83 -0.88 13.25 -29.87
N TYR A 84 -0.14 13.54 -28.79
CA TYR A 84 0.45 12.54 -27.91
C TYR A 84 -0.19 12.64 -26.52
N LEU A 85 -1.00 11.63 -26.19
CA LEU A 85 -1.67 11.51 -24.90
C LEU A 85 -0.72 10.88 -23.87
N ALA A 86 -0.27 11.68 -22.91
CA ALA A 86 0.58 11.22 -21.81
C ALA A 86 -0.28 10.98 -20.56
N VAL A 87 -0.35 9.73 -20.13
CA VAL A 87 -1.11 9.33 -18.95
C VAL A 87 -0.21 9.46 -17.72
N ASP A 88 -0.51 10.41 -16.85
CA ASP A 88 0.29 10.68 -15.65
C ASP A 88 0.33 9.45 -14.74
N GLU A 89 1.49 9.15 -14.15
CA GLU A 89 1.58 8.00 -13.26
C GLU A 89 0.85 8.22 -11.93
N PHE A 90 0.76 9.46 -11.46
CA PHE A 90 0.23 9.78 -10.14
C PHE A 90 -0.53 11.10 -10.13
N SER A 91 -1.34 11.27 -9.09
CA SER A 91 -1.96 12.54 -8.73
C SER A 91 -1.58 12.89 -7.29
N TRP A 92 -1.48 14.19 -7.00
CA TRP A 92 -1.20 14.69 -5.65
C TRP A 92 -2.34 14.40 -4.67
N SER A 93 -3.59 14.56 -5.13
CA SER A 93 -4.78 14.47 -4.29
C SER A 93 -5.67 13.29 -4.64
N LYS A 94 -5.75 12.91 -5.92
CA LYS A 94 -6.66 11.86 -6.37
C LYS A 94 -6.10 10.47 -6.07
N HIS A 95 -6.97 9.59 -5.61
CA HIS A 95 -6.68 8.15 -5.54
C HIS A 95 -7.04 7.54 -6.90
N THR A 96 -6.04 7.48 -7.78
CA THR A 96 -6.21 7.13 -9.19
C THR A 96 -6.20 5.63 -9.41
N LEU A 97 -6.92 5.16 -10.44
CA LEU A 97 -6.75 3.79 -10.91
C LEU A 97 -5.30 3.54 -11.37
N ALA A 98 -4.85 2.29 -11.31
CA ALA A 98 -3.52 1.89 -11.77
C ALA A 98 -3.25 2.36 -13.22
N LYS A 99 -2.04 2.87 -13.48
CA LYS A 99 -1.69 3.61 -14.70
C LYS A 99 -1.97 2.84 -15.99
N LEU A 100 -1.64 1.55 -16.05
CA LEU A 100 -1.85 0.76 -17.27
C LEU A 100 -3.34 0.50 -17.56
N ARG A 101 -4.20 0.44 -16.53
CA ARG A 101 -5.65 0.37 -16.72
C ARG A 101 -6.20 1.68 -17.29
N ARG A 102 -5.73 2.83 -16.80
CA ARG A 102 -6.07 4.15 -17.38
C ARG A 102 -5.57 4.29 -18.82
N ARG A 103 -4.32 3.87 -19.08
CA ARG A 103 -3.77 3.81 -20.45
C ARG A 103 -4.62 2.92 -21.36
N LYS A 104 -5.13 1.79 -20.87
CA LYS A 104 -6.03 0.92 -21.63
C LYS A 104 -7.33 1.64 -21.98
N ILE A 105 -7.95 2.33 -21.02
CA ILE A 105 -9.15 3.16 -21.25
C ILE A 105 -8.88 4.20 -22.35
N VAL A 106 -7.80 4.97 -22.23
CA VAL A 106 -7.41 5.96 -23.25
C VAL A 106 -7.20 5.30 -24.61
N SER A 107 -6.44 4.20 -24.66
CA SER A 107 -6.15 3.44 -25.89
C SER A 107 -7.42 3.04 -26.61
N MET A 108 -8.41 2.50 -25.88
CA MET A 108 -9.71 2.12 -26.44
C MET A 108 -10.48 3.35 -26.95
N SER A 109 -10.54 4.44 -26.18
CA SER A 109 -11.29 5.64 -26.53
C SER A 109 -10.78 6.38 -27.78
N VAL A 110 -9.48 6.27 -28.08
CA VAL A 110 -8.85 6.94 -29.25
C VAL A 110 -8.34 5.97 -30.32
N ALA A 111 -8.74 4.70 -30.26
CA ALA A 111 -8.28 3.67 -31.19
C ALA A 111 -8.56 4.04 -32.65
N GLY A 112 -9.75 4.58 -32.94
CA GLY A 112 -10.17 5.01 -34.28
C GLY A 112 -9.66 6.39 -34.73
N MET A 113 -8.83 7.07 -33.93
CA MET A 113 -8.33 8.41 -34.27
C MET A 113 -6.96 8.36 -34.94
N TRP A 114 -6.89 8.90 -36.16
CA TRP A 114 -5.65 9.15 -36.89
C TRP A 114 -4.84 10.27 -36.24
N HIS A 115 -3.51 10.20 -36.33
CA HIS A 115 -2.58 11.19 -35.74
C HIS A 115 -2.72 11.40 -34.22
N VAL A 116 -3.33 10.43 -33.52
CA VAL A 116 -3.44 10.42 -32.06
C VAL A 116 -2.79 9.16 -31.50
N TYR A 117 -1.82 9.33 -30.61
CA TYR A 117 -1.01 8.26 -30.06
C TYR A 117 -0.93 8.36 -28.54
N LEU A 118 -0.79 7.22 -27.87
CA LEU A 118 -0.33 7.21 -26.48
C LEU A 118 1.16 7.52 -26.45
N PHE A 119 1.56 8.42 -25.56
CA PHE A 119 2.97 8.64 -25.29
C PHE A 119 3.56 7.38 -24.61
N PRO A 120 4.82 6.98 -24.95
CA PRO A 120 5.46 5.80 -24.38
C PRO A 120 5.46 5.79 -22.85
N ASP A 121 5.30 4.61 -22.24
CA ASP A 121 5.29 4.49 -20.77
C ASP A 121 6.70 4.57 -20.18
N GLU A 122 7.71 4.23 -20.97
CA GLU A 122 9.11 4.13 -20.61
C GLU A 122 9.82 5.49 -20.48
N ILE A 123 9.18 6.55 -20.98
CA ILE A 123 9.69 7.91 -21.00
C ILE A 123 8.86 8.74 -20.01
N PRO A 124 9.28 8.91 -18.75
CA PRO A 124 8.60 9.78 -17.82
C PRO A 124 8.87 11.24 -18.20
N ILE A 125 7.82 12.05 -18.23
CA ILE A 125 7.91 13.50 -18.44
C ILE A 125 7.26 14.19 -17.27
N ASN A 126 8.05 14.87 -16.44
CA ASN A 126 7.56 15.81 -15.46
C ASN A 126 7.56 17.22 -16.06
N ILE A 127 6.39 17.77 -16.37
CA ILE A 127 6.26 19.11 -16.95
C ILE A 127 6.77 20.24 -16.02
N ALA A 128 7.00 19.95 -14.74
CA ALA A 128 7.65 20.89 -13.82
C ALA A 128 9.19 20.89 -13.93
N SER A 129 9.79 19.96 -14.69
CA SER A 129 11.23 19.88 -14.92
C SER A 129 11.59 20.40 -16.32
N PRO A 130 12.39 21.49 -16.41
CA PRO A 130 12.92 21.97 -17.69
C PRO A 130 13.75 20.90 -18.44
N GLU A 131 14.47 20.06 -17.73
CA GLU A 131 15.30 19.00 -18.30
C GLU A 131 14.45 17.90 -18.97
N ASP A 132 13.32 17.53 -18.35
CA ASP A 132 12.37 16.58 -18.93
C ASP A 132 11.63 17.19 -20.14
N LEU A 133 11.27 18.47 -20.08
CA LEU A 133 10.65 19.19 -21.21
C LEU A 133 11.63 19.35 -22.39
N LYS A 134 12.92 19.57 -22.12
CA LYS A 134 13.96 19.53 -23.13
C LYS A 134 14.02 18.15 -23.78
N SER A 135 14.07 17.10 -22.96
CA SER A 135 14.08 15.71 -23.44
C SER A 135 12.84 15.39 -24.29
N LEU A 136 11.67 15.90 -23.92
CA LEU A 136 10.44 15.80 -24.72
C LEU A 136 10.58 16.52 -26.07
N SER A 137 11.11 17.74 -26.08
CA SER A 137 11.33 18.51 -27.31
C SER A 137 12.33 17.82 -28.25
N ASP A 138 13.37 17.21 -27.71
CA ASP A 138 14.41 16.52 -28.47
C ASP A 138 13.87 15.25 -29.19
N LEU A 139 12.73 14.70 -28.75
CA LEU A 139 12.02 13.61 -29.45
C LEU A 139 11.35 14.07 -30.74
N PHE A 140 11.19 15.38 -30.96
CA PHE A 140 10.49 15.95 -32.10
C PHE A 140 11.34 16.99 -32.84
N PRO A 141 12.52 16.58 -33.38
CA PRO A 141 13.43 17.50 -34.03
C PRO A 141 12.77 18.21 -35.21
N GLY A 142 12.91 19.54 -35.28
CA GLY A 142 12.37 20.37 -36.36
C GLY A 142 10.85 20.58 -36.34
N ARG A 143 10.15 20.14 -35.29
CA ARG A 143 8.68 20.31 -35.15
C ARG A 143 8.37 21.24 -33.98
N GLU A 144 7.32 22.05 -34.13
CA GLU A 144 6.81 22.85 -33.02
C GLU A 144 6.09 21.97 -32.00
N LEU A 145 6.45 22.11 -30.72
CA LEU A 145 5.86 21.36 -29.61
C LEU A 145 4.93 22.26 -28.78
N TYR A 146 3.69 21.84 -28.63
CA TYR A 146 2.67 22.50 -27.83
C TYR A 146 2.27 21.64 -26.64
N LEU A 147 2.23 22.24 -25.45
CA LEU A 147 1.66 21.64 -24.25
C LEU A 147 0.15 21.90 -24.22
N VAL A 148 -0.65 20.85 -24.05
CA VAL A 148 -2.10 20.96 -23.91
C VAL A 148 -2.46 21.04 -22.44
N ALA A 149 -3.13 22.11 -22.03
CA ALA A 149 -3.52 22.32 -20.63
C ALA A 149 -4.85 23.06 -20.52
N GLY A 150 -5.56 22.84 -19.41
CA GLY A 150 -6.71 23.66 -19.05
C GLY A 150 -6.26 24.99 -18.47
N SER A 151 -7.06 26.04 -18.63
CA SER A 151 -6.78 27.36 -18.06
C SER A 151 -6.61 27.32 -16.53
N ASP A 152 -7.37 26.46 -15.84
CA ASP A 152 -7.27 26.18 -14.40
C ASP A 152 -5.91 25.60 -14.00
N VAL A 153 -5.39 24.66 -14.80
CA VAL A 153 -4.10 24.01 -14.54
C VAL A 153 -2.96 25.02 -14.62
N ILE A 154 -2.98 25.93 -15.60
CA ILE A 154 -1.92 26.93 -15.80
C ILE A 154 -1.84 27.88 -14.61
N ARG A 155 -2.97 28.27 -14.03
CA ARG A 155 -3.05 29.20 -12.89
C ARG A 155 -2.60 28.59 -11.57
N HIS A 156 -2.84 27.28 -11.36
CA HIS A 156 -2.69 26.66 -10.04
C HIS A 156 -1.56 25.63 -9.95
N ALA A 157 -1.11 25.05 -11.06
CA ALA A 157 -0.11 23.99 -11.02
C ALA A 157 1.29 24.54 -10.76
N SER A 158 2.05 23.85 -9.89
CA SER A 158 3.43 24.22 -9.57
C SER A 158 4.38 24.21 -10.78
N ALA A 159 4.01 23.54 -11.86
CA ALA A 159 4.79 23.51 -13.10
C ALA A 159 4.92 24.90 -13.76
N TYR A 160 3.96 25.79 -13.55
CA TYR A 160 3.94 27.15 -14.10
C TYR A 160 4.41 28.22 -13.11
N GLN A 161 4.74 27.83 -11.87
CA GLN A 161 5.26 28.75 -10.85
C GLN A 161 6.77 29.01 -11.00
N SER A 162 7.46 28.27 -11.86
CA SER A 162 8.90 28.40 -12.09
C SER A 162 9.20 29.32 -13.27
N GLU A 163 9.91 30.41 -13.02
CA GLU A 163 10.42 31.34 -14.05
C GLU A 163 11.74 30.88 -14.69
N ARG A 164 12.27 29.71 -14.28
CA ARG A 164 13.52 29.17 -14.82
C ARG A 164 13.42 28.97 -16.34
N PRO A 165 14.41 29.41 -17.15
CA PRO A 165 14.38 29.20 -18.60
C PRO A 165 14.17 27.74 -18.97
N GLY A 166 13.29 27.49 -19.93
CA GLY A 166 12.90 26.13 -20.34
C GLY A 166 11.85 25.47 -19.44
N SER A 167 11.28 26.19 -18.47
CA SER A 167 10.07 25.73 -17.77
C SER A 167 8.86 25.64 -18.71
N ALA A 168 7.77 25.03 -18.24
CA ALA A 168 6.54 24.86 -19.01
C ALA A 168 6.06 26.19 -19.64
N ALA A 169 6.18 27.31 -18.93
CA ALA A 169 5.75 28.63 -19.38
C ALA A 169 6.37 29.10 -20.72
N PHE A 170 7.56 28.62 -21.07
CA PHE A 170 8.27 29.01 -22.30
C PHE A 170 7.87 28.21 -23.54
N TYR A 171 7.13 27.11 -23.38
CA TYR A 171 6.67 26.30 -24.50
C TYR A 171 5.41 26.89 -25.14
N HIS A 172 5.07 26.43 -26.35
CA HIS A 172 3.80 26.76 -26.96
C HIS A 172 2.66 26.04 -26.23
N HIS A 173 1.46 26.61 -26.24
CA HIS A 173 0.32 26.04 -25.53
C HIS A 173 -0.92 25.94 -26.40
N VAL A 174 -1.63 24.82 -26.25
CA VAL A 174 -3.04 24.72 -26.63
C VAL A 174 -3.87 24.74 -25.36
N ILE A 175 -4.71 25.77 -25.21
CA ILE A 175 -5.45 26.04 -23.97
C ILE A 175 -6.93 25.87 -24.25
N PHE A 176 -7.60 25.05 -23.45
CA PHE A 176 -9.06 24.99 -23.43
C PHE A 176 -9.59 25.73 -22.20
N ARG A 177 -10.54 26.64 -22.42
CA ARG A 177 -11.19 27.40 -21.34
C ARG A 177 -12.21 26.51 -20.61
N ARG A 178 -12.34 26.72 -19.30
CA ARG A 178 -13.45 26.21 -18.48
C ARG A 178 -14.16 27.41 -17.86
N GLU A 179 -15.48 27.31 -17.64
CA GLU A 179 -16.30 28.37 -17.03
C GLU A 179 -15.77 28.72 -15.62
N GLU A 180 -14.93 29.75 -15.50
CA GLU A 180 -14.57 30.42 -14.25
C GLU A 180 -14.41 31.95 -14.47
N PRO A 181 -14.55 32.78 -13.41
CA PRO A 181 -14.76 34.23 -13.54
C PRO A 181 -13.54 34.97 -14.10
N GLU A 182 -13.78 36.09 -14.78
CA GLU A 182 -12.79 36.95 -15.45
C GLU A 182 -11.75 37.63 -14.53
N ASP A 183 -11.73 37.36 -13.22
CA ASP A 183 -10.91 38.06 -12.21
C ASP A 183 -9.45 37.55 -12.06
N GLY A 184 -8.95 36.77 -13.03
CA GLY A 184 -7.57 36.28 -13.03
C GLY A 184 -6.63 37.05 -13.95
N GLU A 185 -5.33 37.12 -13.62
CA GLU A 185 -4.33 37.71 -14.53
C GLU A 185 -4.40 37.10 -15.95
N PRO A 186 -4.14 37.87 -17.02
CA PRO A 186 -4.15 37.33 -18.38
C PRO A 186 -3.19 36.14 -18.51
N LEU A 187 -3.56 35.04 -19.17
CA LEU A 187 -2.65 33.90 -19.34
C LEU A 187 -1.35 34.27 -20.07
N SER A 188 -1.37 35.35 -20.84
CA SER A 188 -0.20 35.96 -21.47
C SER A 188 0.79 36.60 -20.50
N SER A 189 0.43 36.87 -19.24
CA SER A 189 1.40 37.27 -18.20
C SER A 189 2.21 36.08 -17.69
N ILE A 190 1.63 34.87 -17.72
CA ILE A 190 2.23 33.64 -17.22
C ILE A 190 3.02 32.92 -18.32
N LEU A 191 2.55 32.99 -19.57
CA LEU A 191 3.07 32.18 -20.67
C LEU A 191 3.83 33.05 -21.69
N HIS A 192 4.95 32.53 -22.19
CA HIS A 192 5.83 33.25 -23.11
C HIS A 192 5.85 32.67 -24.52
N GLY A 193 5.36 31.44 -24.72
CA GLY A 193 5.22 30.83 -26.04
C GLY A 193 3.92 31.21 -26.77
N LYS A 194 3.83 30.87 -28.06
CA LYS A 194 2.59 30.93 -28.85
C LYS A 194 1.41 30.27 -28.12
N LEU A 195 0.25 30.95 -28.13
CA LEU A 195 -0.98 30.50 -27.48
C LEU A 195 -2.05 30.19 -28.53
N LEU A 196 -2.65 29.00 -28.42
CA LEU A 196 -3.77 28.56 -29.24
C LEU A 196 -4.96 28.25 -28.34
N GLU A 197 -6.01 29.05 -28.41
CA GLU A 197 -7.21 28.84 -27.60
C GLU A 197 -8.23 27.93 -28.30
N LEU A 198 -8.83 27.03 -27.51
CA LEU A 198 -9.92 26.13 -27.87
C LEU A 198 -11.15 26.44 -27.01
N SER A 199 -12.31 26.45 -27.64
CA SER A 199 -13.62 26.44 -26.98
C SER A 199 -14.30 25.11 -27.28
N LEU A 200 -14.91 24.52 -26.27
CA LEU A 200 -15.66 23.27 -26.41
C LEU A 200 -17.16 23.60 -26.38
N PRO A 201 -18.02 22.77 -26.99
CA PRO A 201 -19.45 22.88 -26.75
C PRO A 201 -19.77 22.68 -25.27
N ALA A 202 -20.69 23.49 -24.72
CA ALA A 202 -21.02 23.55 -23.29
C ALA A 202 -21.22 22.17 -22.62
N TYR A 203 -21.84 21.22 -23.32
CA TYR A 203 -21.99 19.85 -22.84
C TYR A 203 -20.67 19.22 -22.39
N TYR A 204 -19.63 19.27 -23.24
CA TYR A 204 -18.35 18.61 -23.01
C TYR A 204 -17.53 19.27 -21.90
N GLU A 205 -17.76 20.55 -21.64
CA GLU A 205 -17.14 21.28 -20.53
C GLU A 205 -17.62 20.75 -19.17
N THR A 206 -18.88 20.30 -19.09
CA THR A 206 -19.45 19.70 -17.86
C THR A 206 -19.05 18.24 -17.62
N VAL A 207 -18.38 17.59 -18.58
CA VAL A 207 -17.98 16.17 -18.48
C VAL A 207 -16.60 16.05 -17.84
N SER A 208 -16.58 15.77 -16.54
CA SER A 208 -15.35 15.56 -15.78
C SER A 208 -15.14 14.09 -15.38
N SER A 209 -13.87 13.69 -15.21
CA SER A 209 -13.53 12.38 -14.62
C SER A 209 -14.15 12.19 -13.23
N SER A 210 -14.30 13.28 -12.46
CA SER A 210 -14.96 13.28 -11.15
C SER A 210 -16.42 12.84 -11.25
N ARG A 211 -17.16 13.43 -12.20
CA ARG A 211 -18.56 13.11 -12.45
C ARG A 211 -18.74 11.66 -12.90
N ILE A 212 -17.84 11.17 -13.77
CA ILE A 212 -17.88 9.76 -14.20
C ILE A 212 -17.72 8.81 -13.01
N ARG A 213 -16.74 9.07 -12.13
CA ARG A 213 -16.51 8.25 -10.94
C ARG A 213 -17.69 8.28 -9.98
N GLU A 214 -18.28 9.45 -9.76
CA GLU A 214 -19.49 9.61 -8.95
C GLU A 214 -20.67 8.82 -9.53
N TYR A 215 -20.85 8.86 -10.85
CA TYR A 215 -21.92 8.12 -11.52
C TYR A 215 -21.71 6.61 -11.39
N VAL A 216 -20.50 6.11 -11.60
CA VAL A 216 -20.18 4.68 -11.38
C VAL A 216 -20.46 4.27 -9.93
N ASP A 217 -20.09 5.12 -8.97
CA ASP A 217 -20.30 4.81 -7.55
C ASP A 217 -21.78 4.81 -7.14
N LYS A 218 -22.59 5.63 -7.81
CA LYS A 218 -24.05 5.72 -7.64
C LYS A 218 -24.85 4.76 -8.52
N ASP A 219 -24.18 3.84 -9.22
CA ASP A 219 -24.80 2.92 -10.18
C ASP A 219 -25.62 3.63 -11.27
N MET A 220 -25.11 4.78 -11.74
CA MET A 220 -25.69 5.58 -12.81
C MET A 220 -25.01 5.30 -14.16
N ASP A 221 -25.76 5.51 -15.25
CA ASP A 221 -25.25 5.32 -16.61
C ASP A 221 -24.18 6.37 -16.99
N ILE A 222 -23.05 5.89 -17.50
CA ILE A 222 -21.94 6.74 -17.98
C ILE A 222 -21.81 6.74 -19.52
N SER A 223 -22.77 6.19 -20.26
CA SER A 223 -22.71 6.01 -21.72
C SER A 223 -22.44 7.32 -22.48
N MET A 224 -22.99 8.43 -21.98
CA MET A 224 -22.80 9.76 -22.58
C MET A 224 -21.49 10.44 -22.15
N LEU A 225 -20.80 9.90 -21.13
CA LEU A 225 -19.63 10.53 -20.50
C LEU A 225 -18.30 9.91 -20.94
N VAL A 226 -18.31 8.68 -21.48
CA VAL A 226 -17.11 7.95 -21.94
C VAL A 226 -17.37 7.25 -23.27
N ASP A 227 -16.31 6.75 -23.90
CA ASP A 227 -16.44 5.92 -25.10
C ASP A 227 -17.16 4.58 -24.79
N PRO A 228 -18.04 4.04 -25.66
CA PRO A 228 -18.78 2.81 -25.39
C PRO A 228 -17.90 1.60 -25.03
N VAL A 229 -16.74 1.45 -25.70
CA VAL A 229 -15.82 0.34 -25.40
C VAL A 229 -15.15 0.53 -24.04
N ALA A 230 -14.85 1.79 -23.69
CA ALA A 230 -14.35 2.13 -22.36
C ALA A 230 -15.42 1.91 -21.27
N GLN A 231 -16.69 2.21 -21.54
CA GLN A 231 -17.80 1.91 -20.64
C GLN A 231 -17.88 0.41 -20.35
N SER A 232 -17.92 -0.42 -21.40
CA SER A 232 -17.94 -1.88 -21.24
C SER A 232 -16.75 -2.38 -20.43
N TYR A 233 -15.55 -1.82 -20.65
CA TYR A 233 -14.37 -2.17 -19.85
C TYR A 233 -14.50 -1.75 -18.38
N ILE A 234 -15.02 -0.55 -18.10
CA ILE A 234 -15.22 -0.07 -16.72
C ILE A 234 -16.19 -0.98 -15.97
N TYR A 235 -17.34 -1.31 -16.57
CA TYR A 235 -18.35 -2.17 -15.94
C TYR A 235 -17.90 -3.62 -15.85
N GLU A 236 -17.34 -4.17 -16.93
CA GLU A 236 -16.88 -5.56 -16.97
C GLU A 236 -15.85 -5.81 -15.89
N TYR A 237 -14.99 -4.84 -15.55
CA TYR A 237 -13.95 -4.98 -14.53
C TYR A 237 -14.25 -4.30 -13.19
N GLY A 238 -15.45 -3.75 -13.01
CA GLY A 238 -15.85 -3.06 -11.77
C GLY A 238 -14.93 -1.91 -11.39
N LEU A 239 -14.38 -1.19 -12.38
CA LEU A 239 -13.44 -0.10 -12.14
C LEU A 239 -14.18 1.09 -11.52
N TYR A 240 -13.53 1.80 -10.59
CA TYR A 240 -14.07 2.96 -9.87
C TYR A 240 -15.18 2.70 -8.86
N LEU A 241 -15.77 1.50 -8.85
CA LEU A 241 -16.83 1.13 -7.94
C LEU A 241 -16.36 1.20 -6.48
N ARG A 242 -17.09 1.95 -5.64
CA ARG A 242 -16.83 2.16 -4.21
C ARG A 242 -15.38 2.49 -3.89
N SER A 243 -14.74 3.21 -4.80
CA SER A 243 -13.32 3.54 -4.72
C SER A 243 -13.16 5.02 -4.41
N PRO A 244 -12.49 5.38 -3.30
CA PRO A 244 -12.40 6.76 -2.85
C PRO A 244 -11.79 7.62 -3.95
N GLN A 245 -12.36 8.81 -4.17
CA GLN A 245 -11.89 9.72 -5.21
C GLN A 245 -10.54 10.37 -4.86
N PHE A 246 -10.35 10.64 -3.57
CA PHE A 246 -9.18 11.29 -3.03
C PHE A 246 -8.40 10.34 -2.14
N LYS A 247 -7.09 10.53 -2.09
CA LYS A 247 -6.23 9.83 -1.13
C LYS A 247 -6.61 10.25 0.28
N GLU A 248 -6.51 9.31 1.21
CA GLU A 248 -6.72 9.60 2.61
C GLU A 248 -5.55 10.44 3.13
N VAL A 249 -5.84 11.63 3.65
CA VAL A 249 -4.88 12.34 4.48
C VAL A 249 -4.95 11.68 5.85
N LEU A 250 -3.88 10.98 6.23
CA LEU A 250 -3.83 10.26 7.50
C LEU A 250 -4.15 11.22 8.65
N LYS A 251 -5.28 10.97 9.31
CA LYS A 251 -5.67 11.68 10.51
C LYS A 251 -4.92 11.09 11.70
N PRO A 252 -4.56 11.90 12.71
CA PRO A 252 -4.03 11.38 13.96
C PRO A 252 -4.95 10.31 14.54
N GLN A 253 -4.37 9.18 14.96
CA GLN A 253 -5.12 8.12 15.62
C GLN A 253 -5.77 8.62 16.92
N GLY A 254 -6.94 8.04 17.23
CA GLY A 254 -7.69 8.39 18.44
C GLY A 254 -6.96 8.04 19.73
N ARG A 255 -5.96 7.16 19.67
CA ARG A 255 -5.13 6.75 20.80
C ARG A 255 -3.64 6.87 20.48
N TYR A 256 -2.81 7.05 21.51
CA TYR A 256 -1.35 7.10 21.33
C TYR A 256 -0.58 6.80 22.62
N TYR A 257 0.69 6.41 22.48
CA TYR A 257 1.56 6.07 23.60
C TYR A 257 2.45 7.26 24.02
N ARG A 258 2.66 7.42 25.33
CA ARG A 258 3.75 8.21 25.92
C ARG A 258 4.67 7.30 26.72
N ARG A 259 5.96 7.58 26.63
CA ARG A 259 7.03 6.81 27.32
C ARG A 259 7.63 7.65 28.42
N TYR A 260 7.90 7.01 29.54
CA TYR A 260 8.41 7.66 30.73
C TYR A 260 9.64 6.94 31.25
N SER A 261 10.67 7.73 31.52
CA SER A 261 11.82 7.33 32.34
C SER A 261 11.55 7.70 33.79
N ALA A 262 12.37 7.21 34.72
CA ALA A 262 12.34 7.63 36.12
C ALA A 262 12.33 9.17 36.29
N ALA A 263 13.00 9.92 35.40
CA ALA A 263 13.05 11.37 35.44
C ALA A 263 11.74 12.03 34.96
N THR A 264 11.10 11.49 33.92
CA THR A 264 9.94 12.09 33.25
C THR A 264 8.60 11.53 33.69
N MET A 265 8.58 10.53 34.57
CA MET A 265 7.38 9.84 35.02
C MET A 265 6.47 10.76 35.86
N PRO A 266 5.15 10.83 35.57
CA PRO A 266 4.17 11.49 36.42
C PRO A 266 4.15 10.94 37.85
N SER A 267 3.81 11.79 38.82
CA SER A 267 3.80 11.45 40.25
C SER A 267 2.88 10.25 40.56
N GLU A 268 1.76 10.15 39.86
CA GLU A 268 0.78 9.06 40.02
C GLU A 268 1.37 7.70 39.61
N LEU A 269 2.22 7.67 38.57
CA LEU A 269 2.89 6.46 38.10
C LEU A 269 4.09 6.09 38.98
N ARG A 270 4.80 7.09 39.52
CA ARG A 270 5.96 6.86 40.40
C ARG A 270 5.61 6.10 41.66
N TYR A 271 4.40 6.27 42.20
CA TYR A 271 3.97 5.55 43.40
C TYR A 271 4.01 4.02 43.23
N HIS A 272 3.80 3.54 41.99
CA HIS A 272 3.75 2.12 41.67
C HIS A 272 5.05 1.56 41.09
N ALA A 273 5.96 2.43 40.69
CA ALA A 273 7.27 2.06 40.20
C ALA A 273 8.16 1.58 41.36
N VAL A 274 8.71 0.38 41.24
CA VAL A 274 9.66 -0.19 42.20
C VAL A 274 11.04 -0.24 41.55
N GLY A 275 12.11 -0.17 42.32
CA GLY A 275 13.47 -0.35 41.82
C GLY A 275 14.20 0.93 41.36
N ARG A 276 15.46 0.77 40.97
CA ARG A 276 16.40 1.89 40.73
C ARG A 276 16.21 2.61 39.39
N GLU A 277 15.65 1.93 38.39
CA GLU A 277 15.43 2.48 37.03
C GLU A 277 14.05 2.10 36.47
N PRO A 278 12.97 2.64 37.04
CA PRO A 278 11.63 2.33 36.55
C PRO A 278 11.37 2.94 35.18
N LYS A 279 10.64 2.16 34.37
CA LYS A 279 10.16 2.51 33.04
C LYS A 279 8.65 2.42 33.05
N ALA A 280 7.99 3.35 32.38
CA ALA A 280 6.54 3.28 32.21
C ALA A 280 6.11 3.69 30.82
N VAL A 281 4.97 3.15 30.43
CA VAL A 281 4.24 3.50 29.22
C VAL A 281 2.82 3.85 29.63
N GLY A 282 2.30 4.96 29.10
CA GLY A 282 0.88 5.31 29.19
C GLY A 282 0.25 5.34 27.81
N LEU A 283 -0.97 4.80 27.71
CA LEU A 283 -1.85 4.90 26.55
C LEU A 283 -2.86 6.03 26.80
N TYR A 284 -2.93 6.98 25.87
CA TYR A 284 -3.74 8.18 25.99
C TYR A 284 -4.78 8.26 24.88
N SER A 285 -5.95 8.81 25.20
CA SER A 285 -6.92 9.29 24.24
C SER A 285 -6.45 10.63 23.68
N ARG A 286 -6.50 10.79 22.35
CA ARG A 286 -6.10 12.03 21.69
C ARG A 286 -7.19 13.10 21.74
N GLN A 287 -8.44 12.75 22.04
CA GLN A 287 -9.56 13.71 22.08
C GLN A 287 -9.47 14.67 23.27
N ASP A 288 -9.05 14.16 24.42
CA ASP A 288 -9.11 14.83 25.73
C ASP A 288 -7.80 14.70 26.53
N ASP A 289 -6.75 14.13 25.91
CA ASP A 289 -5.48 13.79 26.56
C ASP A 289 -5.62 12.91 27.81
N ARG A 290 -6.69 12.13 27.90
CA ARG A 290 -7.00 11.28 29.04
C ARG A 290 -6.20 9.98 29.01
N LEU A 291 -5.66 9.59 30.16
CA LEU A 291 -4.90 8.34 30.35
C LEU A 291 -5.83 7.13 30.39
N LEU A 292 -5.86 6.32 29.33
CA LEU A 292 -6.70 5.14 29.20
C LEU A 292 -6.14 3.92 29.95
N GLY A 293 -4.82 3.86 30.12
CA GLY A 293 -4.15 2.79 30.83
C GLY A 293 -2.63 2.96 30.82
N TRP A 294 -1.94 2.26 31.70
CA TRP A 294 -0.50 2.33 31.80
C TRP A 294 0.10 1.03 32.34
N SER A 295 1.39 0.83 32.05
CA SER A 295 2.20 -0.23 32.63
C SER A 295 3.55 0.34 33.06
N CYS A 296 4.03 -0.08 34.23
CA CYS A 296 5.39 0.21 34.67
C CYS A 296 6.12 -1.06 35.09
N GLY A 297 7.45 -0.97 35.03
CA GLY A 297 8.33 -2.04 35.46
C GLY A 297 9.76 -1.56 35.61
N HIS A 298 10.59 -2.39 36.22
CA HIS A 298 12.01 -2.15 36.37
C HIS A 298 12.83 -3.34 35.88
N ILE A 299 14.11 -3.10 35.65
CA ILE A 299 15.04 -4.16 35.29
C ILE A 299 15.64 -4.73 36.58
N ALA A 300 15.54 -6.04 36.76
CA ALA A 300 16.13 -6.77 37.86
C ALA A 300 17.25 -7.69 37.38
N GLY A 301 18.32 -7.77 38.19
CA GLY A 301 19.39 -8.75 38.03
C GLY A 301 19.07 -10.09 38.68
N SER A 302 19.89 -11.11 38.39
CA SER A 302 19.72 -12.47 38.96
C SER A 302 19.83 -12.53 40.49
N SER A 303 20.58 -11.61 41.09
CA SER A 303 20.74 -11.46 42.55
C SER A 303 19.46 -10.94 43.23
N GLU A 304 18.69 -10.10 42.55
CA GLU A 304 17.52 -9.38 43.08
C GLU A 304 16.21 -10.20 42.95
N LEU A 305 16.26 -11.35 42.27
CA LEU A 305 15.07 -12.18 42.02
C LEU A 305 14.33 -12.65 43.27
N TYR A 306 15.03 -12.84 44.39
CA TYR A 306 14.36 -13.20 45.64
C TYR A 306 13.48 -12.06 46.16
N GLU A 307 13.94 -10.82 46.05
CA GLU A 307 13.20 -9.62 46.49
C GLU A 307 11.98 -9.38 45.60
N VAL A 308 12.13 -9.62 44.29
CA VAL A 308 11.06 -9.52 43.29
C VAL A 308 9.98 -10.59 43.50
N VAL A 309 10.40 -11.85 43.57
CA VAL A 309 9.48 -12.99 43.55
C VAL A 309 8.93 -13.31 44.95
N GLY A 310 9.67 -12.97 46.01
CA GLY A 310 9.30 -13.21 47.40
C GLY A 310 9.27 -14.70 47.79
N ASP A 311 9.94 -15.56 47.02
CA ASP A 311 10.01 -17.00 47.24
C ASP A 311 11.32 -17.61 46.74
N ILE A 312 11.92 -18.50 47.53
CA ILE A 312 13.21 -19.11 47.24
C ILE A 312 13.11 -20.09 46.06
N GLU A 313 12.08 -20.95 46.05
CA GLU A 313 11.91 -21.97 45.01
C GLU A 313 11.59 -21.34 43.66
N ALA A 314 10.69 -20.37 43.62
CA ALA A 314 10.37 -19.65 42.40
C ALA A 314 11.53 -18.77 41.91
N ALA A 315 12.27 -18.10 42.80
CA ALA A 315 13.49 -17.40 42.41
C ALA A 315 14.55 -18.37 41.85
N SER A 316 14.70 -19.56 42.44
CA SER A 316 15.58 -20.63 41.93
C SER A 316 15.10 -21.18 40.58
N PHE A 317 13.78 -21.32 40.38
CA PHE A 317 13.20 -21.69 39.10
C PHE A 317 13.54 -20.65 38.03
N VAL A 318 13.26 -19.37 38.29
CA VAL A 318 13.55 -18.28 37.35
C VAL A 318 15.05 -18.23 37.04
N ARG A 319 15.94 -18.33 38.05
CA ARG A 319 17.40 -18.36 37.84
C ARG A 319 17.88 -19.51 36.94
N ARG A 320 17.20 -20.66 36.96
CA ARG A 320 17.54 -21.81 36.12
C ARG A 320 17.00 -21.73 34.69
N HIS A 321 15.94 -20.95 34.47
CA HIS A 321 15.24 -20.86 33.18
C HIS A 321 15.43 -19.53 32.47
N THR A 322 16.03 -18.54 33.14
CA THR A 322 16.29 -17.21 32.60
C THR A 322 17.78 -16.87 32.66
N SER A 323 18.22 -16.02 31.75
CA SER A 323 19.60 -15.55 31.65
C SER A 323 19.59 -14.14 31.06
N GLY A 324 20.37 -13.21 31.60
CA GLY A 324 20.37 -11.82 31.15
C GLY A 324 19.50 -10.92 32.02
N ARG A 325 19.11 -9.76 31.49
CA ARG A 325 18.28 -8.78 32.19
C ARG A 325 16.82 -9.21 32.18
N ILE A 326 16.14 -9.02 33.30
CA ILE A 326 14.74 -9.42 33.47
C ILE A 326 13.91 -8.17 33.71
N LEU A 327 12.91 -7.92 32.85
CA LEU A 327 11.92 -6.89 33.09
C LEU A 327 10.89 -7.41 34.10
N VAL A 328 10.77 -6.75 35.24
CA VAL A 328 9.73 -7.03 36.23
C VAL A 328 8.60 -6.04 36.03
N LEU A 329 7.39 -6.55 35.75
CA LEU A 329 6.18 -5.74 35.71
C LEU A 329 5.73 -5.43 37.14
N ASP A 330 5.83 -4.16 37.52
CA ASP A 330 5.48 -3.69 38.86
C ASP A 330 3.97 -3.46 38.98
N ALA A 331 3.40 -2.78 37.99
CA ALA A 331 1.99 -2.50 37.93
C ALA A 331 1.49 -2.32 36.50
N VAL A 332 0.24 -2.74 36.29
CA VAL A 332 -0.52 -2.53 35.06
C VAL A 332 -1.90 -2.06 35.48
N GLN A 333 -2.34 -0.90 34.99
CA GLN A 333 -3.64 -0.35 35.35
C GLN A 333 -4.36 0.14 34.10
N CYS A 334 -5.64 -0.14 34.04
CA CYS A 334 -6.55 0.29 32.99
C CYS A 334 -7.54 1.30 33.64
N GLU A 335 -7.85 2.41 32.97
CA GLU A 335 -8.82 3.42 33.46
C GLU A 335 -10.25 2.96 33.13
N GLY A 336 -11.16 3.00 34.10
CA GLY A 336 -12.54 2.52 33.95
C GLY A 336 -12.66 1.02 34.21
N GLU A 337 -13.26 0.28 33.26
CA GLU A 337 -13.37 -1.18 33.34
C GLU A 337 -12.03 -1.85 32.97
N ASP A 338 -11.63 -2.86 33.75
CA ASP A 338 -10.39 -3.62 33.52
C ASP A 338 -10.51 -4.38 32.19
N SER A 339 -10.00 -3.79 31.11
CA SER A 339 -10.08 -4.33 29.75
C SER A 339 -8.83 -5.13 29.41
N ALA A 340 -9.01 -6.40 29.02
CA ALA A 340 -7.91 -7.25 28.58
C ALA A 340 -7.14 -6.65 27.40
N GLU A 341 -7.82 -5.97 26.46
CA GLU A 341 -7.17 -5.37 25.29
C GLU A 341 -6.30 -4.16 25.69
N THR A 342 -6.82 -3.23 26.49
CA THR A 342 -6.05 -2.07 26.97
C THR A 342 -4.84 -2.52 27.79
N CYS A 343 -5.03 -3.49 28.67
CA CYS A 343 -3.97 -4.02 29.53
C CYS A 343 -2.92 -4.77 28.67
N ARG A 344 -3.33 -5.47 27.60
CA ARG A 344 -2.41 -6.06 26.61
C ARG A 344 -1.64 -4.99 25.84
N GLU A 345 -2.28 -3.92 25.39
CA GLU A 345 -1.66 -2.82 24.63
C GLU A 345 -0.52 -2.16 25.41
N VAL A 346 -0.75 -1.78 26.68
CA VAL A 346 0.26 -1.11 27.49
C VAL A 346 1.41 -2.04 27.89
N VAL A 347 1.14 -3.32 28.16
CA VAL A 347 2.18 -4.31 28.46
C VAL A 347 2.98 -4.65 27.20
N ASN A 348 2.32 -4.82 26.05
CA ASN A 348 2.97 -5.04 24.75
C ASN A 348 3.95 -3.91 24.43
N GLU A 349 3.53 -2.65 24.58
CA GLU A 349 4.38 -1.50 24.33
C GLU A 349 5.57 -1.46 25.30
N LEU A 350 5.37 -1.72 26.60
CA LEU A 350 6.47 -1.78 27.57
C LEU A 350 7.49 -2.88 27.22
N LEU A 351 7.01 -4.09 26.88
CA LEU A 351 7.85 -5.22 26.47
C LEU A 351 8.65 -4.89 25.21
N ALA A 352 7.99 -4.36 24.17
CA ALA A 352 8.64 -3.99 22.92
C ALA A 352 9.75 -2.93 23.12
N ARG A 353 9.57 -1.99 24.05
CA ARG A 353 10.61 -1.00 24.38
C ARG A 353 11.76 -1.60 25.18
N SER A 354 11.46 -2.51 26.11
CA SER A 354 12.49 -3.13 26.95
C SER A 354 13.47 -4.03 26.18
N LEU A 355 13.11 -4.49 24.97
CA LEU A 355 14.03 -5.23 24.10
C LEU A 355 15.29 -4.42 23.74
N THR A 356 15.16 -3.09 23.63
CA THR A 356 16.31 -2.20 23.38
C THR A 356 17.26 -2.07 24.57
N ASP A 357 16.81 -2.50 25.75
CA ASP A 357 17.58 -2.50 26.99
C ASP A 357 18.20 -3.87 27.30
N GLU A 358 18.21 -4.77 26.31
CA GLU A 358 18.73 -6.14 26.41
C GLU A 358 17.95 -7.02 27.40
N CYS A 359 16.66 -6.69 27.64
CA CYS A 359 15.78 -7.55 28.42
C CYS A 359 15.48 -8.84 27.64
N THR A 360 15.86 -9.95 28.26
CA THR A 360 15.73 -11.31 27.70
C THR A 360 14.49 -12.04 28.19
N TYR A 361 13.93 -11.62 29.31
CA TYR A 361 12.73 -12.21 29.92
C TYR A 361 11.91 -11.12 30.59
N ALA A 362 10.62 -11.38 30.77
CA ALA A 362 9.78 -10.57 31.65
C ALA A 362 9.07 -11.43 32.69
N LEU A 363 8.87 -10.86 33.88
CA LEU A 363 8.14 -11.43 35.01
C LEU A 363 6.94 -10.54 35.34
N CYS A 364 5.82 -11.18 35.65
CA CYS A 364 4.65 -10.50 36.18
C CYS A 364 4.17 -11.20 37.44
N ARG A 365 4.01 -10.44 38.53
CA ARG A 365 3.45 -10.95 39.79
C ARG A 365 2.11 -10.29 40.08
N LEU A 366 1.05 -11.09 40.05
CA LEU A 366 -0.28 -10.69 40.44
C LEU A 366 -0.50 -11.02 41.92
N GLN A 367 -0.65 -9.99 42.75
CA GLN A 367 -0.99 -10.17 44.17
C GLN A 367 -2.44 -10.64 44.37
N LYS A 368 -3.32 -10.33 43.41
CA LYS A 368 -4.74 -10.70 43.41
C LYS A 368 -5.15 -11.18 42.01
N PRO A 369 -6.13 -12.10 41.90
CA PRO A 369 -6.66 -12.51 40.60
C PRO A 369 -7.19 -11.31 39.82
N ARG A 370 -6.66 -11.09 38.61
CA ARG A 370 -7.15 -10.08 37.66
C ARG A 370 -7.36 -10.75 36.31
N PRO A 371 -8.58 -11.27 36.03
CA PRO A 371 -8.84 -12.07 34.84
C PRO A 371 -8.46 -11.36 33.54
N ALA A 372 -8.77 -10.06 33.42
CA ALA A 372 -8.43 -9.25 32.25
C ALA A 372 -6.91 -9.17 32.00
N LEU A 373 -6.13 -8.94 33.06
CA LEU A 373 -4.67 -8.91 32.95
C LEU A 373 -4.09 -10.31 32.70
N THR A 374 -4.62 -11.35 33.34
CA THR A 374 -4.20 -12.74 33.07
C THR A 374 -4.45 -13.13 31.61
N GLU A 375 -5.59 -12.73 31.04
CA GLU A 375 -5.92 -12.93 29.63
C GLU A 375 -4.99 -12.13 28.72
N ALA A 376 -4.69 -10.87 29.06
CA ALA A 376 -3.73 -10.06 28.33
C ALA A 376 -2.32 -10.69 28.30
N LEU A 377 -1.86 -11.19 29.46
CA LEU A 377 -0.57 -11.85 29.61
C LEU A 377 -0.51 -13.14 28.79
N SER A 378 -1.56 -13.98 28.81
CA SER A 378 -1.58 -15.22 28.03
C SER A 378 -1.51 -14.98 26.52
N GLN A 379 -2.16 -13.91 26.03
CA GLN A 379 -2.09 -13.49 24.63
C GLN A 379 -0.73 -12.88 24.23
N LEU A 380 0.11 -12.51 25.21
CA LEU A 380 1.50 -12.08 25.00
C LEU A 380 2.49 -13.24 25.13
N GLY A 381 2.04 -14.44 25.47
CA GLY A 381 2.88 -15.64 25.62
C GLY A 381 3.35 -15.92 27.04
N PHE A 382 2.90 -15.15 28.04
CA PHE A 382 3.25 -15.44 29.44
C PHE A 382 2.69 -16.79 29.89
N THR A 383 3.52 -17.51 30.64
CA THR A 383 3.16 -18.79 31.26
C THR A 383 3.32 -18.74 32.76
N GLY A 384 2.46 -19.46 33.49
CA GLY A 384 2.51 -19.54 34.94
C GLY A 384 3.70 -20.38 35.42
N ILE A 385 4.29 -20.00 36.55
CA ILE A 385 5.36 -20.77 37.20
C ILE A 385 4.72 -21.90 38.04
N ARG A 386 5.15 -23.15 37.77
CA ARG A 386 4.61 -24.33 38.47
C ARG A 386 4.79 -24.18 39.99
N GLY A 387 3.72 -24.45 40.74
CA GLY A 387 3.72 -24.37 42.20
C GLY A 387 3.53 -22.97 42.79
N ARG A 388 3.39 -21.92 41.97
CA ARG A 388 3.09 -20.56 42.43
C ARG A 388 1.97 -19.91 41.61
N GLU A 389 0.82 -19.76 42.23
CA GLU A 389 -0.28 -19.00 41.64
C GLU A 389 0.05 -17.50 41.57
N GLY A 390 -0.37 -16.85 40.49
CA GLY A 390 -0.20 -15.41 40.30
C GLY A 390 1.19 -14.99 39.82
N LEU A 391 2.11 -15.91 39.55
CA LEU A 391 3.44 -15.59 39.02
C LEU A 391 3.60 -16.09 37.59
N TYR A 392 3.91 -15.17 36.68
CA TYR A 392 4.01 -15.43 35.26
C TYR A 392 5.37 -14.98 34.71
N TYR A 393 5.85 -15.66 33.67
CA TYR A 393 7.05 -15.28 32.96
C TYR A 393 6.90 -15.49 31.45
N VAL A 394 7.67 -14.75 30.67
CA VAL A 394 7.76 -14.90 29.21
C VAL A 394 9.21 -14.76 28.76
N ASP A 395 9.59 -15.57 27.77
CA ASP A 395 10.86 -15.51 27.07
C ASP A 395 10.81 -14.45 25.97
N MET A 396 11.75 -13.51 26.01
CA MET A 396 11.86 -12.38 25.08
C MET A 396 13.10 -12.47 24.21
N ARG A 397 13.84 -13.59 24.24
CA ARG A 397 15.10 -13.74 23.50
C ARG A 397 14.89 -13.84 21.99
N ASP A 398 13.76 -14.38 21.56
CA ASP A 398 13.38 -14.60 20.17
C ASP A 398 11.86 -14.39 19.95
N PRO A 399 11.34 -13.18 20.17
CA PRO A 399 9.91 -12.90 20.04
C PRO A 399 9.37 -13.14 18.63
N MET A 400 8.08 -13.44 18.57
CA MET A 400 7.27 -13.39 17.34
C MET A 400 6.56 -12.05 17.21
N VAL A 401 6.26 -11.65 15.98
CA VAL A 401 5.56 -10.40 15.67
C VAL A 401 4.28 -10.66 14.88
N LEU A 402 3.18 -10.05 15.29
CA LEU A 402 1.92 -9.98 14.53
C LEU A 402 1.61 -8.53 14.15
N ILE A 403 1.60 -8.23 12.86
CA ILE A 403 1.11 -6.94 12.33
C ILE A 403 -0.37 -7.08 11.98
N GLN A 404 -1.22 -6.31 12.65
CA GLN A 404 -2.68 -6.33 12.46
C GLN A 404 -3.08 -5.31 11.38
N ASP A 405 -3.18 -5.77 10.14
CA ASP A 405 -3.34 -4.94 8.94
C ASP A 405 -4.66 -5.21 8.16
N ILE A 406 -5.62 -5.95 8.71
CA ILE A 406 -6.81 -6.36 7.95
C ILE A 406 -7.66 -5.18 7.46
N PHE A 407 -7.76 -4.11 8.25
CA PHE A 407 -8.53 -2.92 7.88
C PHE A 407 -7.93 -2.15 6.69
N LEU A 408 -6.65 -2.33 6.38
CA LEU A 408 -6.05 -1.77 5.16
C LEU A 408 -6.58 -2.45 3.89
N SER A 409 -7.18 -3.64 4.02
CA SER A 409 -7.73 -4.40 2.89
C SER A 409 -9.21 -4.08 2.62
N ILE A 410 -9.94 -3.60 3.62
CA ILE A 410 -11.40 -3.38 3.58
C ILE A 410 -11.72 -1.93 3.18
N LYS A 411 -12.68 -1.73 2.28
CA LYS A 411 -13.15 -0.43 1.79
C LYS A 411 -14.22 0.18 2.72
N PRO A 412 -14.26 1.51 2.88
CA PRO A 412 -15.46 2.19 3.38
C PRO A 412 -16.68 1.92 2.47
N PRO A 413 -17.91 1.89 3.01
CA PRO A 413 -18.27 2.07 4.43
C PRO A 413 -18.03 0.83 5.30
N HIS A 414 -17.76 -0.35 4.71
CA HIS A 414 -17.62 -1.61 5.45
C HIS A 414 -16.48 -1.58 6.49
N ARG A 415 -15.36 -0.91 6.18
CA ARG A 415 -14.25 -0.69 7.14
C ARG A 415 -14.71 0.00 8.43
N ASP A 416 -15.68 0.90 8.31
CA ASP A 416 -16.17 1.73 9.40
C ASP A 416 -17.45 1.18 10.04
N ASP A 417 -18.02 0.11 9.47
CA ASP A 417 -19.22 -0.53 9.99
C ASP A 417 -18.95 -1.15 11.38
N PRO A 418 -19.79 -0.85 12.39
CA PRO A 418 -19.59 -1.35 13.75
C PRO A 418 -19.56 -2.88 13.85
N ALA A 419 -20.36 -3.60 13.05
CA ALA A 419 -20.42 -5.05 13.10
C ALA A 419 -19.14 -5.66 12.50
N VAL A 420 -18.63 -5.09 11.39
CA VAL A 420 -17.36 -5.53 10.79
C VAL A 420 -16.19 -5.27 11.76
N ARG A 421 -16.14 -4.10 12.40
CA ARG A 421 -15.12 -3.78 13.41
C ARG A 421 -15.17 -4.72 14.61
N GLN A 422 -16.38 -5.04 15.07
CA GLN A 422 -16.60 -6.01 16.14
C GLN A 422 -16.12 -7.41 15.75
N ALA A 423 -16.46 -7.89 14.55
CA ALA A 423 -16.03 -9.22 14.07
C ALA A 423 -14.50 -9.35 13.97
N VAL A 424 -13.80 -8.28 13.57
CA VAL A 424 -12.34 -8.23 13.59
C VAL A 424 -11.81 -8.21 15.03
N ALA A 425 -12.38 -7.38 15.91
CA ALA A 425 -11.98 -7.31 17.31
C ALA A 425 -12.11 -8.65 18.04
N GLU A 426 -13.15 -9.44 17.76
CA GLU A 426 -13.36 -10.78 18.33
C GLU A 426 -12.46 -11.87 17.70
N SER A 427 -11.93 -11.64 16.50
CA SER A 427 -11.04 -12.56 15.80
C SER A 427 -9.59 -12.45 16.28
N ARG A 428 -9.16 -11.25 16.66
CA ARG A 428 -7.77 -10.95 17.07
C ARG A 428 -7.29 -11.72 18.31
N PRO A 429 -8.05 -11.83 19.43
CA PRO A 429 -7.66 -12.64 20.58
C PRO A 429 -7.45 -14.10 20.22
N ARG A 430 -8.34 -14.70 19.41
CA ARG A 430 -8.21 -16.09 18.95
C ARG A 430 -6.92 -16.31 18.17
N LEU A 431 -6.60 -15.39 17.25
CA LEU A 431 -5.36 -15.46 16.47
C LEU A 431 -4.11 -15.35 17.36
N ARG A 432 -4.08 -14.41 18.31
CA ARG A 432 -2.96 -14.25 19.24
C ARG A 432 -2.76 -15.50 20.09
N SER A 433 -3.84 -16.05 20.64
CA SER A 433 -3.79 -17.31 21.41
C SER A 433 -3.31 -18.50 20.57
N ALA A 434 -3.68 -18.58 19.29
CA ALA A 434 -3.17 -19.61 18.40
C ALA A 434 -1.67 -19.45 18.15
N LEU A 435 -1.17 -18.21 17.99
CA LEU A 435 0.26 -17.94 17.83
C LEU A 435 1.06 -18.25 19.10
N THR A 436 0.60 -17.84 20.28
CA THR A 436 1.27 -18.15 21.55
C THR A 436 1.28 -19.65 21.85
N SER A 437 0.29 -20.39 21.33
CA SER A 437 0.23 -21.85 21.44
C SER A 437 1.22 -22.57 20.51
N LEU A 438 1.74 -21.92 19.45
CA LEU A 438 2.79 -22.50 18.60
C LEU A 438 4.10 -22.68 19.38
N PHE A 439 4.43 -21.68 20.20
CA PHE A 439 5.65 -21.63 21.00
C PHE A 439 5.32 -21.17 22.42
N PRO A 440 4.84 -22.10 23.28
CA PRO A 440 4.43 -21.76 24.64
C PRO A 440 5.57 -21.14 25.45
N GLY A 441 5.32 -19.98 26.05
CA GLY A 441 6.31 -19.25 26.85
C GLY A 441 7.14 -18.23 26.04
N SER A 442 7.05 -18.23 24.72
CA SER A 442 7.71 -17.23 23.87
C SER A 442 6.84 -15.99 23.67
N LEU A 443 7.47 -14.81 23.69
CA LEU A 443 6.81 -13.52 23.55
C LEU A 443 6.19 -13.35 22.15
N VAL A 444 4.91 -12.96 22.11
CA VAL A 444 4.22 -12.52 20.88
C VAL A 444 3.92 -11.02 20.98
N LEU A 445 4.64 -10.20 20.21
CA LEU A 445 4.39 -8.77 20.08
C LEU A 445 3.37 -8.50 18.98
N THR A 446 2.40 -7.64 19.26
CA THR A 446 1.35 -7.28 18.31
C THR A 446 1.38 -5.79 18.02
N PHE A 447 1.36 -5.42 16.75
CA PHE A 447 1.36 -4.02 16.30
C PHE A 447 0.17 -3.75 15.37
N ASP A 448 -0.60 -2.73 15.69
CA ASP A 448 -1.66 -2.25 14.81
C ASP A 448 -1.06 -1.44 13.66
N ALA A 449 -1.44 -1.77 12.43
CA ALA A 449 -0.87 -1.14 11.24
C ALA A 449 -1.21 0.37 11.15
N GLU A 450 -2.36 0.81 11.68
CA GLU A 450 -2.69 2.21 11.69
C GLU A 450 -1.85 3.00 12.71
N THR A 451 -1.52 2.37 13.85
CA THR A 451 -0.56 2.93 14.82
C THR A 451 0.85 3.04 14.22
N LEU A 452 1.31 2.01 13.50
CA LEU A 452 2.58 2.06 12.76
C LEU A 452 2.58 3.16 11.69
N ASN A 453 1.47 3.33 10.95
CA ASN A 453 1.30 4.43 10.00
C ASN A 453 1.53 5.79 10.68
N GLN A 454 0.98 6.02 11.87
CA GLN A 454 1.17 7.28 12.60
C GLN A 454 2.61 7.51 13.05
N ALA A 455 3.24 6.46 13.58
CA ALA A 455 4.63 6.55 14.01
C ALA A 455 5.57 6.86 12.84
N LEU A 456 5.38 6.19 11.69
CA LEU A 456 6.15 6.44 10.49
C LEU A 456 5.83 7.78 9.85
N LEU A 457 4.58 8.24 9.87
CA LEU A 457 4.21 9.59 9.46
C LEU A 457 5.01 10.63 10.26
N HIS A 458 5.07 10.49 11.59
CA HIS A 458 5.83 11.41 12.44
C HIS A 458 7.33 11.37 12.11
N LYS A 459 7.91 10.19 11.89
CA LYS A 459 9.32 10.04 11.48
C LYS A 459 9.59 10.68 10.12
N VAL A 460 8.73 10.47 9.12
CA VAL A 460 8.86 11.12 7.81
C VAL A 460 8.85 12.64 7.97
N GLN A 461 7.91 13.20 8.74
CA GLN A 461 7.86 14.64 8.98
C GLN A 461 9.08 15.18 9.72
N LYS A 462 9.62 14.41 10.67
CA LYS A 462 10.86 14.75 11.39
C LYS A 462 12.06 14.82 10.44
N HIS A 463 12.28 13.76 9.65
CA HIS A 463 13.37 13.69 8.68
C HIS A 463 13.24 14.76 7.59
N ASN A 464 12.01 15.05 7.16
CA ASN A 464 11.73 16.10 6.17
C ASN A 464 11.68 17.52 6.75
N LYS A 465 11.88 17.69 8.07
CA LYS A 465 11.90 18.98 8.78
C LYS A 465 10.62 19.81 8.59
N VAL A 466 9.46 19.15 8.76
CA VAL A 466 8.13 19.78 8.59
C VAL A 466 7.19 19.60 9.79
N LEU A 467 7.71 19.16 10.95
CA LEU A 467 6.94 19.04 12.19
C LEU A 467 6.49 20.41 12.75
N ASP A 468 7.22 21.47 12.43
CA ASP A 468 6.97 22.85 12.85
C ASP A 468 5.90 23.56 12.01
N VAL A 469 5.43 22.95 10.91
CA VAL A 469 4.45 23.57 10.01
C VAL A 469 3.07 23.58 10.67
N PRO A 470 2.45 24.75 10.91
CA PRO A 470 1.13 24.84 11.55
C PRO A 470 0.04 24.16 10.73
N VAL A 471 -1.02 23.70 11.40
CA VAL A 471 -2.20 23.13 10.75
C VAL A 471 -2.82 24.16 9.81
N GLY A 472 -3.13 23.74 8.57
CA GLY A 472 -3.69 24.61 7.53
C GLY A 472 -2.66 25.35 6.68
N VAL A 473 -1.39 25.40 7.11
CA VAL A 473 -0.29 25.97 6.30
C VAL A 473 0.37 24.87 5.48
N ARG A 474 0.58 25.11 4.19
CA ARG A 474 1.26 24.18 3.29
C ARG A 474 2.69 24.63 3.03
N ARG A 475 3.67 23.93 3.62
CA ARG A 475 5.10 24.08 3.30
C ARG A 475 5.71 22.71 3.07
N LEU A 476 6.02 22.38 1.82
CA LEU A 476 6.63 21.11 1.48
C LEU A 476 8.09 21.06 1.94
N GLY A 477 8.49 19.96 2.57
CA GLY A 477 9.89 19.67 2.82
C GLY A 477 10.67 19.36 1.52
N SER A 478 11.99 19.20 1.64
CA SER A 478 12.87 18.93 0.49
C SER A 478 12.81 17.47 0.03
N LEU A 479 12.58 16.54 0.96
CA LEU A 479 12.55 15.11 0.73
C LEU A 479 11.20 14.64 0.19
N MET A 480 11.24 13.49 -0.47
CA MET A 480 10.08 12.78 -1.00
C MET A 480 9.89 11.45 -0.25
N CYS A 481 8.68 11.20 0.24
CA CYS A 481 8.29 9.94 0.85
C CYS A 481 7.88 8.94 -0.23
N VAL A 482 8.52 7.77 -0.24
CA VAL A 482 8.25 6.68 -1.18
C VAL A 482 7.97 5.40 -0.40
N PRO A 483 6.68 5.15 -0.05
CA PRO A 483 6.26 3.87 0.47
C PRO A 483 6.48 2.77 -0.58
N TYR A 484 7.05 1.64 -0.17
CA TYR A 484 7.20 0.44 -1.01
C TYR A 484 6.71 -0.84 -0.30
N GLY A 485 5.93 -0.66 0.77
CA GLY A 485 5.19 -1.70 1.47
C GLY A 485 3.72 -1.33 1.63
N LYS A 486 3.02 -2.00 2.56
CA LYS A 486 1.61 -1.71 2.86
C LYS A 486 1.43 -0.45 3.72
N ILE A 487 2.39 -0.18 4.59
CA ILE A 487 2.37 0.99 5.48
C ILE A 487 2.56 2.27 4.67
N LEU A 488 1.74 3.28 4.95
CA LEU A 488 1.61 4.53 4.20
C LEU A 488 1.24 4.38 2.71
N SER A 489 0.89 3.18 2.23
CA SER A 489 0.40 3.00 0.87
C SER A 489 -0.88 3.82 0.68
N ASP A 490 -0.94 4.58 -0.42
CA ASP A 490 -2.10 5.37 -0.84
C ASP A 490 -2.53 6.48 0.14
N ALA A 491 -1.70 6.75 1.16
CA ALA A 491 -1.84 7.86 2.08
C ALA A 491 -1.00 9.07 1.65
N ILE A 492 -1.44 10.27 2.04
CA ILE A 492 -0.66 11.49 1.91
C ILE A 492 -0.01 11.81 3.26
N VAL A 493 1.32 11.93 3.27
CA VAL A 493 2.03 12.52 4.40
C VAL A 493 1.91 14.04 4.33
N PRO A 494 1.33 14.72 5.35
CA PRO A 494 1.18 16.16 5.33
C PRO A 494 2.53 16.86 5.14
N ASN A 495 2.53 17.92 4.33
CA ASN A 495 3.74 18.72 4.03
C ASN A 495 4.90 17.94 3.41
N THR A 496 4.65 16.76 2.84
CA THR A 496 5.66 15.92 2.19
C THR A 496 5.14 15.39 0.86
N VAL A 497 5.96 15.52 -0.19
CA VAL A 497 5.71 14.89 -1.49
C VAL A 497 5.68 13.38 -1.29
N THR A 498 4.56 12.72 -1.59
CA THR A 498 4.38 11.27 -1.35
C THR A 498 3.99 10.53 -2.63
N LYS A 499 4.77 9.49 -2.99
CA LYS A 499 4.50 8.63 -4.15
C LYS A 499 4.87 7.19 -3.82
N THR A 500 3.89 6.31 -3.80
CA THR A 500 4.10 4.88 -3.62
C THR A 500 4.84 4.27 -4.82
N LEU A 501 5.77 3.36 -4.52
CA LEU A 501 6.33 2.39 -5.44
C LEU A 501 5.51 1.10 -5.32
N HIS A 502 4.70 0.80 -6.34
CA HIS A 502 3.75 -0.31 -6.29
C HIS A 502 4.44 -1.62 -6.66
N VAL A 503 4.83 -2.35 -5.62
CA VAL A 503 5.50 -3.65 -5.67
C VAL A 503 4.59 -4.75 -5.14
N GLU A 504 4.83 -5.97 -5.60
CA GLU A 504 4.12 -7.16 -5.17
C GLU A 504 5.12 -8.31 -5.02
N LYS A 505 4.91 -9.16 -4.01
CA LYS A 505 5.66 -10.39 -3.85
C LYS A 505 4.90 -11.50 -4.56
N VAL A 506 5.54 -12.12 -5.55
CA VAL A 506 4.92 -13.12 -6.42
C VAL A 506 5.67 -14.44 -6.30
N TYR A 507 5.00 -15.46 -5.80
CA TYR A 507 5.52 -16.83 -5.74
C TYR A 507 5.38 -17.56 -7.07
N ASP A 508 6.32 -18.47 -7.31
CA ASP A 508 6.14 -19.53 -8.31
C ASP A 508 5.01 -20.47 -7.89
N ARG A 509 4.40 -21.19 -8.83
CA ARG A 509 3.28 -22.11 -8.53
C ARG A 509 3.61 -23.19 -7.50
N ASP A 510 4.86 -23.64 -7.49
CA ASP A 510 5.34 -24.63 -6.52
C ASP A 510 5.70 -24.00 -5.15
N ILE A 511 5.63 -22.66 -5.06
CA ILE A 511 5.91 -21.84 -3.88
C ILE A 511 7.38 -22.00 -3.41
N ALA A 512 8.24 -22.58 -4.25
CA ALA A 512 9.65 -22.82 -3.92
C ALA A 512 10.45 -21.51 -3.91
N ASN A 513 10.16 -20.63 -4.85
CA ASN A 513 10.78 -19.32 -4.97
C ASN A 513 9.73 -18.22 -5.09
N PHE A 514 10.17 -16.97 -4.89
CA PHE A 514 9.38 -15.79 -5.16
C PHE A 514 10.23 -14.73 -5.85
N THR A 515 9.54 -13.81 -6.52
CA THR A 515 10.12 -12.61 -7.13
C THR A 515 9.39 -11.37 -6.60
N VAL A 516 10.10 -10.24 -6.60
CA VAL A 516 9.49 -8.93 -6.32
C VAL A 516 9.23 -8.26 -7.67
N ALA A 517 7.95 -8.08 -8.00
CA ALA A 517 7.51 -7.59 -9.31
C ALA A 517 6.62 -6.36 -9.17
N GLU A 518 6.27 -5.71 -10.29
CA GLU A 518 5.28 -4.64 -10.28
C GLU A 518 3.90 -5.12 -9.85
N TYR A 519 3.20 -4.31 -9.06
CA TYR A 519 1.80 -4.59 -8.74
C TYR A 519 0.94 -4.59 -10.02
N PRO A 520 -0.03 -5.52 -10.15
CA PRO A 520 -0.85 -5.63 -11.36
C PRO A 520 -1.52 -4.31 -11.78
N GLY A 521 -1.35 -3.95 -13.06
CA GLY A 521 -1.92 -2.72 -13.63
C GLY A 521 -1.04 -1.48 -13.49
N TYR A 522 0.10 -1.55 -12.81
CA TYR A 522 1.10 -0.48 -12.75
C TYR A 522 2.23 -0.69 -13.76
N SER A 523 2.97 0.39 -14.04
CA SER A 523 4.16 0.35 -14.88
C SER A 523 5.24 -0.56 -14.30
N THR A 524 6.18 -0.97 -15.15
CA THR A 524 7.35 -1.75 -14.69
C THR A 524 8.07 -1.03 -13.55
N LEU A 525 8.69 -1.77 -12.63
CA LEU A 525 9.41 -1.19 -11.49
C LEU A 525 10.46 -0.16 -11.94
N LYS A 526 11.17 -0.44 -13.04
CA LYS A 526 12.11 0.49 -13.66
C LYS A 526 11.46 1.81 -14.06
N ASN A 527 10.29 1.77 -14.69
CA ASN A 527 9.57 2.98 -15.09
C ASN A 527 9.05 3.75 -13.86
N GLN A 528 8.50 3.05 -12.85
CA GLN A 528 8.04 3.69 -11.61
C GLN A 528 9.20 4.42 -10.91
N ILE A 529 10.38 3.81 -10.84
CA ILE A 529 11.59 4.41 -10.25
C ILE A 529 12.05 5.62 -11.06
N ARG A 530 12.06 5.55 -12.39
CA ARG A 530 12.38 6.70 -13.24
C ARG A 530 11.38 7.85 -13.05
N THR A 531 10.10 7.55 -12.87
CA THR A 531 9.09 8.56 -12.53
C THR A 531 9.35 9.18 -11.16
N ILE A 532 9.75 8.40 -10.15
CA ILE A 532 10.14 8.95 -8.85
C ILE A 532 11.37 9.87 -8.99
N GLN A 533 12.35 9.47 -9.79
CA GLN A 533 13.56 10.23 -10.05
C GLN A 533 13.28 11.57 -10.78
N SER A 534 12.25 11.65 -11.62
CA SER A 534 11.89 12.89 -12.33
C SER A 534 11.38 14.01 -11.42
N PHE A 535 11.09 13.73 -10.14
CA PHE A 535 10.82 14.76 -9.12
C PHE A 535 12.08 15.50 -8.68
N ARG A 536 13.28 14.97 -8.97
CA ARG A 536 14.57 15.55 -8.58
C ARG A 536 14.66 15.84 -7.08
N ARG A 537 14.11 14.95 -6.26
CA ARG A 537 14.08 15.04 -4.79
C ARG A 537 14.76 13.82 -4.18
N PRO A 538 15.57 14.00 -3.12
CA PRO A 538 16.06 12.87 -2.34
C PRO A 538 14.90 12.12 -1.69
N VAL A 539 15.06 10.81 -1.54
CA VAL A 539 13.99 9.87 -1.20
C VAL A 539 14.14 9.34 0.23
N LEU A 540 13.03 9.34 0.96
CA LEU A 540 12.78 8.54 2.15
C LEU A 540 11.99 7.31 1.73
N LEU A 541 12.60 6.13 1.78
CA LEU A 541 11.90 4.88 1.54
C LEU A 541 11.15 4.46 2.80
N VAL A 542 9.90 3.99 2.68
CA VAL A 542 9.10 3.57 3.84
C VAL A 542 8.56 2.15 3.68
N ASP A 543 8.70 1.33 4.72
CA ASP A 543 8.20 -0.05 4.76
C ASP A 543 7.63 -0.46 6.14
N ASP A 544 6.95 -1.59 6.18
CA ASP A 544 6.37 -2.16 7.40
C ASP A 544 7.42 -2.84 8.30
N LEU A 545 8.24 -3.72 7.72
CA LEU A 545 9.19 -4.55 8.44
C LEU A 545 10.52 -4.73 7.66
N LEU A 546 11.64 -4.62 8.37
CA LEU A 546 12.96 -4.97 7.86
C LEU A 546 13.62 -6.10 8.65
N HIS A 547 13.69 -7.28 8.03
CA HIS A 547 14.36 -8.45 8.60
C HIS A 547 15.34 -9.13 7.65
N LYS A 548 14.85 -9.72 6.54
CA LYS A 548 15.71 -10.43 5.57
C LYS A 548 16.10 -9.59 4.36
N GLY A 549 15.61 -8.36 4.24
CA GLY A 549 15.99 -7.47 3.14
C GLY A 549 15.44 -7.83 1.75
N TYR A 550 14.66 -8.91 1.58
CA TYR A 550 14.29 -9.41 0.25
C TYR A 550 13.74 -8.36 -0.74
N ARG A 551 12.83 -7.47 -0.30
CA ARG A 551 12.31 -6.41 -1.17
C ARG A 551 13.41 -5.43 -1.57
N ILE A 552 14.14 -4.92 -0.59
CA ILE A 552 15.19 -3.92 -0.84
C ILE A 552 16.33 -4.54 -1.68
N ASP A 553 16.71 -5.79 -1.45
CA ASP A 553 17.73 -6.49 -2.24
C ASP A 553 17.36 -6.63 -3.71
N ASN A 554 16.07 -6.86 -4.02
CA ASN A 554 15.57 -6.91 -5.40
C ASN A 554 15.44 -5.52 -6.04
N LEU A 555 15.14 -4.49 -5.25
CA LEU A 555 14.92 -3.13 -5.76
C LEU A 555 16.21 -2.30 -5.84
N ASP A 556 17.20 -2.58 -4.99
CA ASP A 556 18.47 -1.86 -4.88
C ASP A 556 19.23 -1.74 -6.21
N PRO A 557 19.35 -2.80 -7.04
CA PRO A 557 19.96 -2.68 -8.36
C PRO A 557 19.23 -1.68 -9.26
N LEU A 558 17.90 -1.64 -9.21
CA LEU A 558 17.09 -0.72 -10.01
C LEU A 558 17.23 0.72 -9.51
N PHE A 559 17.33 0.93 -8.20
CA PHE A 559 17.59 2.24 -7.62
C PHE A 559 18.97 2.78 -8.01
N LYS A 560 20.00 1.92 -7.98
CA LYS A 560 21.35 2.26 -8.41
C LYS A 560 21.41 2.56 -9.91
N GLU A 561 20.76 1.75 -10.74
CA GLU A 561 20.69 1.98 -12.19
C GLU A 561 20.05 3.35 -12.50
N ALA A 562 19.00 3.74 -11.77
CA ALA A 562 18.33 5.02 -11.95
C ALA A 562 19.04 6.21 -11.29
N GLY A 563 20.12 5.98 -10.54
CA GLY A 563 20.81 7.03 -9.76
C GLY A 563 19.91 7.66 -8.70
N MET A 564 19.02 6.88 -8.07
CA MET A 564 18.07 7.40 -7.08
C MET A 564 18.79 7.70 -5.75
N ASP A 565 18.72 8.96 -5.32
CA ASP A 565 19.28 9.41 -4.05
C ASP A 565 18.36 9.00 -2.88
N ILE A 566 18.69 7.89 -2.22
CA ILE A 566 17.98 7.40 -1.04
C ILE A 566 18.71 7.88 0.21
N GLN A 567 18.09 8.81 0.93
CA GLN A 567 18.68 9.41 2.13
C GLN A 567 18.54 8.49 3.34
N CYS A 568 17.35 7.90 3.55
CA CYS A 568 17.08 7.03 4.68
C CYS A 568 15.95 6.05 4.36
N ILE A 569 16.02 4.86 4.95
CA ILE A 569 14.95 3.85 4.95
C ILE A 569 14.27 3.89 6.31
N LEU A 570 12.97 4.19 6.34
CA LEU A 570 12.17 4.25 7.55
C LEU A 570 11.26 3.03 7.64
N VAL A 571 11.35 2.26 8.71
CA VAL A 571 10.54 1.04 8.86
C VAL A 571 9.79 0.98 10.18
N GLY A 572 8.58 0.41 10.17
CA GLY A 572 7.80 0.25 11.41
C GLY A 572 8.57 -0.61 12.41
N ILE A 573 9.04 -1.77 11.96
CA ILE A 573 9.76 -2.74 12.77
C ILE A 573 11.07 -3.10 12.08
N MET A 574 12.18 -3.08 12.82
CA MET A 574 13.49 -3.51 12.34
C MET A 574 14.07 -4.57 13.25
N SER A 575 14.61 -5.65 12.67
CA SER A 575 15.37 -6.63 13.43
C SER A 575 16.87 -6.35 13.43
N GLY A 576 17.63 -6.97 14.33
CA GLY A 576 19.11 -6.91 14.33
C GLY A 576 19.70 -7.36 13.00
N ARG A 577 19.22 -8.49 12.46
CA ARG A 577 19.60 -8.95 11.11
C ARG A 577 19.33 -7.91 10.02
N GLY A 578 18.18 -7.22 10.09
CA GLY A 578 17.81 -6.18 9.14
C GLY A 578 18.73 -4.97 9.23
N HIS A 579 19.07 -4.56 10.47
CA HIS A 579 20.03 -3.49 10.74
C HIS A 579 21.41 -3.82 10.17
N ASP A 580 21.93 -5.02 10.44
CA ASP A 580 23.25 -5.45 9.95
C ASP A 580 23.30 -5.49 8.42
N LEU A 581 22.21 -5.92 7.77
CA LEU A 581 22.08 -5.95 6.32
C LEU A 581 22.15 -4.53 5.72
N MET A 582 21.51 -3.53 6.35
CA MET A 582 21.62 -2.13 5.92
C MET A 582 23.00 -1.54 6.15
N ALA A 583 23.63 -1.87 7.28
CA ALA A 583 25.01 -1.45 7.56
C ALA A 583 25.98 -1.99 6.51
N LEU A 584 25.84 -3.27 6.13
CA LEU A 584 26.61 -3.90 5.04
C LEU A 584 26.40 -3.21 3.68
N GLN A 585 25.19 -2.75 3.41
CA GLN A 585 24.86 -2.01 2.17
C GLN A 585 25.23 -0.52 2.23
N GLY A 586 25.73 -0.03 3.37
CA GLY A 586 26.01 1.39 3.58
C GLY A 586 24.77 2.28 3.56
N ARG A 587 23.61 1.74 3.93
CA ARG A 587 22.31 2.44 3.91
C ARG A 587 21.93 2.94 5.31
N GLN A 588 21.50 4.20 5.40
CA GLN A 588 20.93 4.72 6.63
C GLN A 588 19.52 4.16 6.84
N VAL A 589 19.25 3.68 8.05
CA VAL A 589 17.95 3.12 8.44
C VAL A 589 17.53 3.65 9.80
N ASP A 590 16.24 3.91 9.96
CA ASP A 590 15.60 4.29 11.22
C ASP A 590 14.29 3.50 11.37
N CYS A 591 13.94 3.13 12.61
CA CYS A 591 12.76 2.32 12.88
C CYS A 591 11.94 2.83 14.06
N GLU A 592 10.65 2.47 14.10
CA GLU A 592 9.84 2.73 15.30
C GLU A 592 10.11 1.69 16.41
N TYR A 593 10.17 0.41 16.06
CA TYR A 593 10.47 -0.68 16.99
C TYR A 593 11.70 -1.45 16.52
N PHE A 594 12.68 -1.61 17.40
CA PHE A 594 13.85 -2.45 17.16
C PHE A 594 13.71 -3.76 17.94
N ILE A 595 13.73 -4.89 17.23
CA ILE A 595 13.56 -6.24 17.77
C ILE A 595 14.84 -7.04 17.47
N PRO A 596 15.83 -7.09 18.38
CA PRO A 596 17.16 -7.59 18.08
C PRO A 596 17.15 -8.97 17.41
N ASN A 597 16.44 -9.91 18.01
CA ASN A 597 16.20 -11.25 17.48
C ASN A 597 14.72 -11.40 17.16
N LEU A 598 14.40 -11.76 15.92
CA LEU A 598 13.04 -11.99 15.48
C LEU A 598 12.92 -13.46 15.07
N HIS A 599 12.04 -14.22 15.72
CA HIS A 599 11.81 -15.63 15.38
C HIS A 599 10.95 -15.75 14.13
N TYR A 600 9.71 -15.23 14.21
CA TYR A 600 8.77 -15.18 13.10
C TYR A 600 7.98 -13.88 13.08
N TRP A 601 7.48 -13.52 11.90
CA TRP A 601 6.53 -12.42 11.75
C TRP A 601 5.34 -12.85 10.91
N PHE A 602 4.18 -12.29 11.23
CA PHE A 602 2.91 -12.55 10.56
C PHE A 602 2.22 -11.23 10.25
N THR A 603 1.47 -11.22 9.15
CA THR A 603 0.49 -10.16 8.87
C THR A 603 -0.90 -10.78 8.95
N GLU A 604 -1.81 -10.09 9.64
CA GLU A 604 -3.20 -10.53 9.84
C GLU A 604 -3.89 -10.83 8.50
N SER A 605 -3.73 -9.94 7.51
CA SER A 605 -4.25 -10.15 6.15
C SER A 605 -3.60 -11.33 5.42
N GLY A 606 -2.30 -11.59 5.64
CA GLY A 606 -1.62 -12.76 5.06
C GLY A 606 -2.19 -14.09 5.54
N LEU A 607 -2.80 -14.10 6.73
CA LEU A 607 -3.46 -15.24 7.35
C LEU A 607 -4.98 -15.27 7.14
N THR A 608 -5.54 -14.35 6.34
CA THR A 608 -6.98 -14.22 6.13
C THR A 608 -7.31 -14.38 4.63
N PRO A 609 -7.63 -15.61 4.17
CA PRO A 609 -7.93 -15.90 2.76
C PRO A 609 -9.00 -14.98 2.16
N PHE A 610 -8.91 -14.75 0.85
CA PHE A 610 -9.75 -13.82 0.06
C PHE A 610 -9.57 -12.32 0.38
N LEU A 611 -9.20 -11.97 1.62
CA LEU A 611 -8.91 -10.59 2.03
C LEU A 611 -7.44 -10.21 1.84
N GLY A 612 -6.52 -11.16 2.04
CA GLY A 612 -5.08 -10.98 1.82
C GLY A 612 -4.38 -12.27 1.43
N GLY A 613 -3.04 -12.19 1.31
CA GLY A 613 -2.19 -13.25 0.80
C GLY A 613 -1.11 -12.70 -0.14
N ASP A 614 -0.04 -13.48 -0.34
CA ASP A 614 1.02 -13.16 -1.30
C ASP A 614 0.57 -13.60 -2.70
N SER A 615 1.00 -12.93 -3.77
CA SER A 615 0.57 -13.29 -5.13
C SER A 615 1.22 -14.59 -5.62
N VAL A 616 0.58 -15.30 -6.56
CA VAL A 616 1.14 -16.51 -7.21
C VAL A 616 1.12 -16.38 -8.74
N THR A 617 2.13 -16.92 -9.40
CA THR A 617 2.20 -17.01 -10.87
C THR A 617 1.14 -18.00 -11.40
N GLY A 618 0.23 -17.58 -12.29
CA GLY A 618 -0.81 -18.51 -12.75
C GLY A 618 -1.75 -18.02 -13.84
N SER A 619 -2.36 -18.97 -14.56
CA SER A 619 -3.22 -18.80 -15.76
C SER A 619 -4.68 -18.53 -15.43
N GLY A 620 -5.01 -18.24 -14.18
CA GLY A 620 -6.34 -17.87 -13.71
C GLY A 620 -6.47 -16.38 -13.41
N LYS A 621 -5.77 -15.50 -14.14
CA LYS A 621 -5.95 -14.05 -13.99
C LYS A 621 -7.36 -13.66 -14.44
N ILE A 622 -8.30 -13.74 -13.54
CA ILE A 622 -9.53 -12.96 -13.63
C ILE A 622 -9.07 -11.53 -13.33
N GLU A 623 -9.11 -10.58 -14.28
CA GLU A 623 -8.50 -9.26 -14.05
C GLU A 623 -9.06 -8.52 -12.79
N LYS A 624 -10.20 -8.98 -12.27
CA LYS A 624 -10.81 -8.53 -11.00
C LYS A 624 -10.17 -9.09 -9.72
N LEU A 625 -9.65 -10.32 -9.74
CA LEU A 625 -9.21 -11.05 -8.55
C LEU A 625 -7.75 -11.47 -8.72
N LEU A 626 -6.92 -11.24 -7.70
CA LEU A 626 -5.51 -11.59 -7.77
C LEU A 626 -5.28 -13.02 -7.27
N PRO A 627 -4.72 -13.92 -8.10
CA PRO A 627 -4.27 -15.23 -7.64
C PRO A 627 -3.27 -15.06 -6.50
N SER A 628 -3.47 -15.81 -5.44
CA SER A 628 -2.74 -15.62 -4.19
C SER A 628 -2.51 -16.93 -3.46
N ILE A 629 -1.60 -16.91 -2.50
CA ILE A 629 -1.41 -17.99 -1.54
C ILE A 629 -1.44 -17.43 -0.13
N ASN A 630 -2.16 -18.12 0.74
CA ASN A 630 -2.09 -17.95 2.17
C ASN A 630 -1.26 -19.10 2.73
N MET A 631 -0.25 -18.79 3.54
CA MET A 631 0.67 -19.79 4.10
C MET A 631 0.05 -20.51 5.31
N ILE A 632 -1.13 -21.08 5.11
CA ILE A 632 -1.91 -21.88 6.06
C ILE A 632 -2.57 -23.04 5.32
N LEU A 633 -2.92 -24.10 6.04
CA LEU A 633 -3.70 -25.21 5.48
C LEU A 633 -5.16 -24.79 5.22
N PRO A 634 -5.84 -25.35 4.20
CA PRO A 634 -5.36 -26.39 3.28
C PRO A 634 -4.54 -25.87 2.08
N TYR A 635 -4.36 -24.55 1.93
CA TYR A 635 -3.71 -23.98 0.74
C TYR A 635 -2.22 -24.31 0.67
N TYR A 636 -1.49 -24.18 1.79
CA TYR A 636 -0.07 -24.50 1.86
C TYR A 636 0.37 -24.84 3.29
N TYR A 637 1.24 -25.84 3.43
CA TYR A 637 1.89 -26.11 4.72
C TYR A 637 3.06 -25.14 4.90
N PRO A 638 3.06 -24.24 5.90
CA PRO A 638 4.07 -23.19 6.07
C PRO A 638 5.44 -23.75 6.46
N LYS A 639 6.21 -24.24 5.48
CA LYS A 639 7.54 -24.85 5.67
C LYS A 639 8.57 -23.91 6.31
N TYR A 640 8.33 -22.60 6.27
CA TYR A 640 9.20 -21.63 6.93
C TYR A 640 9.11 -21.69 8.45
N ILE A 641 8.01 -22.24 9.02
CA ILE A 641 7.86 -22.51 10.45
C ILE A 641 8.32 -23.95 10.68
N TYR A 642 9.62 -24.14 10.87
CA TYR A 642 10.25 -25.47 10.85
C TYR A 642 10.32 -26.15 12.23
N ASP A 643 10.16 -25.39 13.30
CA ASP A 643 10.31 -25.81 14.70
C ASP A 643 8.98 -25.83 15.48
N ALA A 644 7.85 -25.54 14.81
CA ALA A 644 6.52 -25.71 15.40
C ALA A 644 6.00 -27.15 15.22
N PRO A 645 5.25 -27.69 16.19
CA PRO A 645 4.62 -29.00 16.03
C PRO A 645 3.57 -28.97 14.91
N PRO A 646 3.44 -30.03 14.08
CA PRO A 646 2.42 -30.09 13.03
C PRO A 646 0.97 -29.91 13.54
N ALA A 647 0.69 -30.33 14.77
CA ALA A 647 -0.58 -30.07 15.43
C ALA A 647 -0.83 -28.57 15.68
N GLY A 648 0.20 -27.82 16.08
CA GLY A 648 0.13 -26.37 16.26
C GLY A 648 -0.12 -25.63 14.94
N ILE A 649 0.56 -26.04 13.86
CA ILE A 649 0.31 -25.48 12.51
C ILE A 649 -1.13 -25.70 12.06
N ARG A 650 -1.69 -26.89 12.32
CA ARG A 650 -3.10 -27.19 12.03
C ARG A 650 -4.04 -26.34 12.86
N ALA A 651 -3.79 -26.20 14.16
CA ALA A 651 -4.59 -25.36 15.06
C ALA A 651 -4.58 -23.89 14.62
N LEU A 652 -3.39 -23.34 14.28
CA LEU A 652 -3.27 -22.00 13.71
C LEU A 652 -4.09 -21.88 12.43
N SER A 653 -3.91 -22.80 11.49
CA SER A 653 -4.62 -22.78 10.19
C SER A 653 -6.14 -22.80 10.38
N ARG A 654 -6.63 -23.64 11.31
CA ARG A 654 -8.04 -23.70 11.69
C ARG A 654 -8.53 -22.36 12.23
N THR A 655 -7.82 -21.76 13.18
CA THR A 655 -8.18 -20.44 13.74
C THR A 655 -8.21 -19.37 12.66
N CYS A 656 -7.25 -19.39 11.72
CA CYS A 656 -7.21 -18.46 10.58
C CYS A 656 -8.45 -18.61 9.68
N LEU A 657 -8.86 -19.83 9.35
CA LEU A 657 -10.08 -20.09 8.56
C LEU A 657 -11.36 -19.70 9.30
N GLU A 658 -11.47 -20.00 10.60
CA GLU A 658 -12.61 -19.61 11.44
C GLU A 658 -12.74 -18.08 11.54
N ASN A 659 -11.62 -17.37 11.69
CA ASN A 659 -11.57 -15.91 11.69
C ASN A 659 -11.96 -15.34 10.32
N ALA A 660 -11.38 -15.86 9.23
CA ALA A 660 -11.70 -15.43 7.88
C ALA A 660 -13.19 -15.61 7.58
N ARG A 661 -13.77 -16.76 7.93
CA ARG A 661 -15.21 -17.03 7.79
C ARG A 661 -16.05 -16.02 8.58
N SER A 662 -15.69 -15.74 9.83
CA SER A 662 -16.41 -14.77 10.68
C SER A 662 -16.43 -13.36 10.08
N ILE A 663 -15.28 -12.89 9.59
CA ILE A 663 -15.13 -11.57 8.99
C ILE A 663 -15.89 -11.51 7.66
N LEU A 664 -15.72 -12.51 6.79
CA LEU A 664 -16.39 -12.57 5.48
C LEU A 664 -17.92 -12.65 5.61
N LEU A 665 -18.45 -13.49 6.50
CA LEU A 665 -19.90 -13.57 6.74
C LEU A 665 -20.47 -12.22 7.20
N THR A 666 -19.74 -11.51 8.05
CA THR A 666 -20.15 -10.18 8.51
C THR A 666 -20.10 -9.18 7.36
N LEU A 667 -19.02 -9.18 6.56
CA LEU A 667 -18.91 -8.34 5.37
C LEU A 667 -20.03 -8.62 4.36
N GLU A 668 -20.34 -9.88 4.09
CA GLU A 668 -21.41 -10.30 3.18
C GLU A 668 -22.78 -9.81 3.67
N ARG A 669 -23.07 -9.96 4.96
CA ARG A 669 -24.32 -9.50 5.58
C ARG A 669 -24.46 -7.99 5.52
N GLU A 670 -23.44 -7.25 5.96
CA GLU A 670 -23.49 -5.79 5.98
C GLU A 670 -23.49 -5.21 4.56
N HIS A 671 -22.77 -5.83 3.62
CA HIS A 671 -22.84 -5.46 2.22
C HIS A 671 -24.25 -5.63 1.65
N GLN A 672 -24.90 -6.76 1.91
CA GLN A 672 -26.28 -6.99 1.47
C GLN A 672 -27.25 -6.00 2.11
N ARG A 673 -27.04 -5.64 3.39
CA ARG A 673 -27.84 -4.63 4.09
C ARG A 673 -27.69 -3.24 3.46
N ILE A 674 -26.48 -2.86 3.05
CA ILE A 674 -26.16 -1.53 2.51
C ILE A 674 -26.58 -1.41 1.04
N THR A 675 -26.39 -2.48 0.26
CA THR A 675 -26.51 -2.44 -1.21
C THR A 675 -27.74 -3.15 -1.77
N GLY A 676 -28.36 -4.03 -0.99
CA GLY A 676 -29.41 -4.94 -1.47
C GLY A 676 -28.89 -6.14 -2.26
N ALA A 677 -27.59 -6.21 -2.56
CA ALA A 677 -26.98 -7.26 -3.36
C ALA A 677 -26.08 -8.19 -2.52
N SER A 678 -25.98 -9.46 -2.93
CA SER A 678 -25.08 -10.42 -2.27
C SER A 678 -23.62 -10.16 -2.65
N LEU A 679 -22.72 -10.16 -1.66
CA LEU A 679 -21.28 -10.04 -1.88
C LEU A 679 -20.69 -11.37 -2.33
N THR A 680 -20.74 -11.65 -3.64
CA THR A 680 -20.14 -12.85 -4.25
C THR A 680 -18.67 -12.61 -4.60
N LEU A 681 -17.91 -13.65 -4.96
CA LEU A 681 -16.54 -13.49 -5.46
C LEU A 681 -16.43 -12.50 -6.63
N ARG A 682 -17.44 -12.46 -7.51
CA ARG A 682 -17.51 -11.49 -8.62
C ARG A 682 -17.55 -10.04 -8.14
N HIS A 683 -18.20 -9.80 -7.01
CA HIS A 683 -18.46 -8.49 -6.43
C HIS A 683 -17.57 -8.17 -5.22
N LEU A 684 -16.64 -9.05 -4.84
CA LEU A 684 -15.79 -8.87 -3.66
C LEU A 684 -14.99 -7.55 -3.69
N GLY A 685 -14.63 -7.07 -4.90
CA GLY A 685 -13.98 -5.78 -5.10
C GLY A 685 -14.80 -4.56 -4.67
N GLU A 686 -16.10 -4.72 -4.36
CA GLU A 686 -16.94 -3.66 -3.80
C GLU A 686 -16.68 -3.39 -2.32
N ALA A 687 -16.23 -4.42 -1.59
CA ALA A 687 -15.91 -4.33 -0.16
C ALA A 687 -14.40 -4.37 0.12
N VAL A 688 -13.57 -4.81 -0.83
CA VAL A 688 -12.13 -5.06 -0.65
C VAL A 688 -11.31 -4.34 -1.71
N TYR A 689 -10.20 -3.68 -1.34
CA TYR A 689 -9.34 -2.93 -2.27
C TYR A 689 -8.63 -3.82 -3.29
N SER A 690 -8.13 -4.96 -2.84
CA SER A 690 -7.32 -5.89 -3.65
C SER A 690 -7.75 -7.33 -3.37
N PRO A 691 -8.96 -7.71 -3.82
CA PRO A 691 -9.54 -9.01 -3.52
C PRO A 691 -8.65 -10.15 -4.05
N ARG A 692 -8.44 -11.15 -3.20
CA ARG A 692 -7.53 -12.27 -3.44
C ARG A 692 -8.31 -13.53 -3.79
N LEU A 693 -7.69 -14.39 -4.60
CA LEU A 693 -8.21 -15.70 -4.94
C LEU A 693 -7.17 -16.75 -4.52
N PRO A 694 -7.35 -17.42 -3.37
CA PRO A 694 -6.41 -18.43 -2.90
C PRO A 694 -6.23 -19.54 -3.92
N ASP A 695 -4.99 -19.91 -4.23
CA ASP A 695 -4.70 -20.98 -5.18
C ASP A 695 -5.04 -22.34 -4.56
N LYS A 696 -5.92 -23.08 -5.23
CA LYS A 696 -6.32 -24.46 -4.88
C LYS A 696 -5.76 -25.49 -5.86
N GLY A 697 -4.85 -25.07 -6.75
CA GLY A 697 -4.28 -25.89 -7.81
C GLY A 697 -5.03 -25.77 -9.15
N ALA A 698 -4.39 -26.28 -10.20
CA ALA A 698 -4.77 -26.01 -11.60
C ALA A 698 -6.15 -26.52 -12.04
N TRP A 699 -6.74 -27.46 -11.31
CA TRP A 699 -7.98 -28.15 -11.70
C TRP A 699 -9.17 -27.82 -10.81
N MET A 700 -8.97 -27.01 -9.76
CA MET A 700 -10.07 -26.46 -8.97
C MET A 700 -10.45 -25.09 -9.51
N GLN A 701 -11.70 -24.94 -9.91
CA GLN A 701 -12.23 -23.67 -10.42
C GLN A 701 -13.22 -23.07 -9.42
N TYR A 702 -13.13 -21.76 -9.25
CA TYR A 702 -14.07 -20.99 -8.45
C TYR A 702 -15.26 -20.58 -9.31
N ASP A 703 -16.47 -20.85 -8.83
CA ASP A 703 -17.68 -20.18 -9.29
C ASP A 703 -17.75 -18.79 -8.65
N LEU A 704 -17.69 -17.76 -9.51
CA LEU A 704 -17.67 -16.36 -9.08
C LEU A 704 -19.02 -15.87 -8.55
N SER A 705 -20.10 -16.62 -8.75
CA SER A 705 -21.43 -16.30 -8.21
C SER A 705 -21.61 -16.70 -6.75
N ILE A 706 -20.65 -17.42 -6.17
CA ILE A 706 -20.72 -17.91 -4.78
C ILE A 706 -20.02 -16.91 -3.83
N PRO A 707 -20.54 -16.69 -2.60
CA PRO A 707 -19.87 -15.90 -1.57
C PRO A 707 -18.52 -16.51 -1.13
N PRO A 708 -17.50 -15.68 -0.82
CA PRO A 708 -16.21 -16.16 -0.36
C PRO A 708 -16.28 -16.97 0.95
N SER A 709 -17.20 -16.64 1.87
CA SER A 709 -17.36 -17.38 3.14
C SER A 709 -17.70 -18.86 2.92
N SER A 710 -18.47 -19.20 1.88
CA SER A 710 -18.83 -20.57 1.54
C SER A 710 -17.60 -21.40 1.12
N TYR A 711 -16.65 -20.77 0.44
CA TYR A 711 -15.38 -21.45 0.10
C TYR A 711 -14.52 -21.67 1.34
N VAL A 712 -14.44 -20.69 2.24
CA VAL A 712 -13.71 -20.84 3.52
C VAL A 712 -14.34 -21.94 4.38
N GLU A 713 -15.67 -22.07 4.40
CA GLU A 713 -16.37 -23.15 5.09
C GLU A 713 -16.03 -24.52 4.51
N SER A 714 -15.95 -24.63 3.18
CA SER A 714 -15.48 -25.85 2.51
C SER A 714 -14.02 -26.18 2.85
N ASP A 715 -13.15 -25.16 2.90
CA ASP A 715 -11.74 -25.30 3.25
C ASP A 715 -11.56 -25.73 4.71
N LEU A 716 -12.37 -25.19 5.63
CA LEU A 716 -12.42 -25.62 7.02
C LEU A 716 -12.88 -27.07 7.14
N ALA A 717 -13.92 -27.47 6.41
CA ALA A 717 -14.39 -28.85 6.39
C ALA A 717 -13.31 -29.81 5.84
N GLN A 718 -12.56 -29.40 4.81
CA GLN A 718 -11.44 -30.18 4.28
C GLN A 718 -10.34 -30.35 5.33
N LEU A 719 -9.96 -29.27 6.03
CA LEU A 719 -8.96 -29.33 7.10
C LEU A 719 -9.38 -30.33 8.19
N LEU A 720 -10.63 -30.27 8.64
CA LEU A 720 -11.16 -31.17 9.68
C LEU A 720 -11.19 -32.64 9.24
N ARG A 721 -11.41 -32.93 7.95
CA ARG A 721 -11.33 -34.31 7.42
C ARG A 721 -9.92 -34.88 7.44
N THR A 722 -8.90 -34.04 7.53
CA THR A 722 -7.50 -34.48 7.66
C THR A 722 -7.05 -34.63 9.13
N GLU A 723 -7.97 -34.45 10.09
CA GLU A 723 -7.71 -34.67 11.53
C GLU A 723 -7.93 -36.12 11.97
N THR A 724 -8.69 -36.92 11.20
CA THR A 724 -8.78 -38.39 11.33
C THR A 724 -7.59 -39.07 10.66
#